data_AF-A0A2N1UA25-F1
#
_entry.id   AF-A0A2N1UA25-F1
#
_cell.length_a   1.000
_cell.length_b   1.000
_cell.length_c   1.000
_cell.angle_alpha   90.00
_cell.angle_beta   90.00
_cell.angle_gamma   90.00
#
_symmetry.space_group_name_H-M   'P 1'
#
loop_
_entity.id
_entity.type
_entity.pdbx_description
1 polymer ?
#
loop_
_entity_poly.entity_id
_entity_poly.type
_entity_poly.pdbx_seq_one_letter_code
_entity_poly.pdbx_strand_id
1 'polypeptide(L)'
;MKAEIRKMAGKELLFIVATLILAPALLLYLTLDYFAVQKNSGLLEATRIKAIEPLHQITHYRNIENFWCATLNEELKNSKSPQDMAKRIENLAEITGESLDYAIWNDRQHVELSNFLEPASFHYWDGLLEDARNGLTLISAPERQAREAKVRKILGPHYLSELFNRPQSPAEPHLIRPDSAGRFPFVWLNDGYRLQTHGAVVLFKPDIISRDHRLSILKSIWQKTNAGLQHIRIDKSGEITGTNSVALKAAIFEFIENGREVAQFGKNLIAIARISETEFVANIVEIAGYGNNSGRNTMMVVLLTLFALTLILRSRPGLLQPENISIRRQLLVLLFICSGLPLLALSLGGLEHLKQQREHLIRSAYQSCIEFIQAIDLRSSGELSHVMTKSYNAVNEFKELYRKREPERELILKTLSRVHPSTIEFRAVASSSNYIIAHNGVYRDGFFYHRDSLDYRRDKTPVQISMANQLGSYYLDFFNGVAINPEQYTDTEMLTEMFFQKTIVEMVHDLILATDNIEFMGWGSNDFPVFMNLIAIIRPDIADFFFMAAYESTSINREFIMRQTDNLLRNEAGLKVFFYDKYQIYPIDRENRHHPELRQIFDRIGTHLPSEPQHCSYAGENWVYSGYKGNLLHNFSLLAMYPLSTIDTAIEKERQFIVYSALATLVILLSLTLLFAHSFTVPLAQLKSAAEAVEKRDFAFKLPDLGHDEFGEMGRIFNRSIAELEELSLASIVQSRLMPAHTIDSGRFAVFGRSVPMADLGGDYYDYFSIDDNRFAVLLGDVAGHGVGASLIMAMAKTAIICCQEFHDQPLQILNKLHQLICTTRSKTQRKIMTFQYFCFDKTSGTGKYANAGGCSPMLVCPESASASEISLAGPVLGGFKKSQFSESELQIQPGQALVLYTDGIIESKNPAGDEIGYERFKQWLINHYSNDAATYYHALYDEYLRWLAGGDAQDDLTLIILVYSP
;
A
#
# COMPACT_ATOMS: atom_id res chain seq x y z
N MET A 1 -32.12 -40.71 -0.99
CA MET A 1 -32.68 -39.63 -0.13
C MET A 1 -31.82 -39.23 1.08
N LYS A 2 -31.89 -39.85 2.28
CA LYS A 2 -31.13 -39.36 3.47
C LYS A 2 -29.60 -39.32 3.29
N ALA A 3 -29.02 -40.21 2.48
CA ALA A 3 -27.59 -40.23 2.16
C ALA A 3 -27.17 -39.20 1.08
N GLU A 4 -28.07 -38.83 0.18
CA GLU A 4 -27.84 -37.79 -0.85
C GLU A 4 -27.97 -36.39 -0.26
N ILE A 5 -28.94 -36.18 0.64
CA ILE A 5 -29.12 -34.92 1.39
C ILE A 5 -27.87 -34.62 2.25
N ARG A 6 -27.24 -35.65 2.85
CA ARG A 6 -25.96 -35.51 3.58
C ARG A 6 -24.77 -35.21 2.66
N LYS A 7 -24.77 -35.72 1.42
CA LYS A 7 -23.72 -35.46 0.41
C LYS A 7 -23.84 -34.07 -0.22
N MET A 8 -25.05 -33.57 -0.44
CA MET A 8 -25.30 -32.19 -0.90
C MET A 8 -24.91 -31.15 0.16
N ALA A 9 -25.32 -31.36 1.42
CA ALA A 9 -24.97 -30.47 2.54
C ALA A 9 -23.46 -30.33 2.74
N GLY A 10 -22.67 -31.39 2.51
CA GLY A 10 -21.22 -31.36 2.63
C GLY A 10 -20.52 -30.52 1.55
N LYS A 11 -21.03 -30.52 0.31
CA LYS A 11 -20.46 -29.73 -0.81
C LYS A 11 -20.81 -28.25 -0.71
N GLU A 12 -22.04 -27.92 -0.30
CA GLU A 12 -22.45 -26.53 -0.08
C GLU A 12 -21.72 -25.91 1.11
N LEU A 13 -21.54 -26.66 2.21
CA LEU A 13 -20.75 -26.20 3.35
C LEU A 13 -19.28 -25.98 2.95
N LEU A 14 -18.71 -26.84 2.09
CA LEU A 14 -17.35 -26.70 1.58
C LEU A 14 -17.19 -25.48 0.66
N PHE A 15 -18.20 -25.19 -0.17
CA PHE A 15 -18.22 -24.01 -1.04
C PHE A 15 -18.34 -22.72 -0.23
N ILE A 16 -19.23 -22.69 0.78
CA ILE A 16 -19.39 -21.58 1.73
C ILE A 16 -18.10 -21.35 2.51
N VAL A 17 -17.47 -22.41 3.04
CA VAL A 17 -16.19 -22.31 3.75
C VAL A 17 -15.08 -21.84 2.81
N ALA A 18 -14.99 -22.36 1.58
CA ALA A 18 -13.98 -21.93 0.62
C ALA A 18 -14.14 -20.46 0.20
N THR A 19 -15.38 -19.99 -0.06
CA THR A 19 -15.60 -18.62 -0.55
C THR A 19 -15.66 -17.58 0.56
N LEU A 20 -16.29 -17.86 1.71
CA LEU A 20 -16.40 -16.88 2.81
C LEU A 20 -15.20 -16.85 3.75
N ILE A 21 -14.34 -17.87 3.74
CA ILE A 21 -13.21 -17.94 4.67
C ILE A 21 -11.88 -17.88 3.92
N LEU A 22 -11.70 -18.68 2.87
CA LEU A 22 -10.40 -18.77 2.19
C LEU A 22 -10.05 -17.50 1.43
N ALA A 23 -11.01 -16.91 0.71
CA ALA A 23 -10.76 -15.71 -0.08
C ALA A 23 -10.45 -14.47 0.78
N PRO A 24 -11.21 -14.15 1.86
CA PRO A 24 -10.83 -13.08 2.78
C PRO A 24 -9.51 -13.35 3.50
N ALA A 25 -9.22 -14.61 3.87
CA ALA A 25 -7.96 -14.98 4.51
C ALA A 25 -6.75 -14.79 3.56
N LEU A 26 -6.89 -15.12 2.27
CA LEU A 26 -5.85 -14.92 1.27
C LEU A 26 -5.57 -13.43 1.01
N LEU A 27 -6.63 -12.62 0.90
CA LEU A 27 -6.51 -11.17 0.75
C LEU A 27 -5.82 -10.54 1.96
N LEU A 28 -6.20 -10.95 3.17
CA LEU A 28 -5.58 -10.47 4.40
C LEU A 28 -4.11 -10.91 4.51
N TYR A 29 -3.78 -12.12 4.04
CA TYR A 29 -2.40 -12.60 3.95
C TYR A 29 -1.55 -11.74 3.01
N LEU A 30 -2.00 -11.53 1.76
CA LEU A 30 -1.28 -10.72 0.77
C LEU A 30 -1.05 -9.28 1.28
N THR A 31 -2.06 -8.72 1.95
CA THR A 31 -1.99 -7.37 2.53
C THR A 31 -0.94 -7.30 3.65
N LEU A 32 -0.94 -8.26 4.59
CA LEU A 32 0.03 -8.28 5.69
C LEU A 32 1.45 -8.62 5.24
N ASP A 33 1.60 -9.45 4.21
CA ASP A 33 2.90 -9.77 3.61
C ASP A 33 3.53 -8.53 2.97
N TYR A 34 2.74 -7.77 2.21
CA TYR A 34 3.14 -6.47 1.66
C TYR A 34 3.64 -5.51 2.78
N PHE A 35 2.91 -5.38 3.89
CA PHE A 35 3.35 -4.54 5.01
C PHE A 35 4.62 -5.03 5.70
N ALA A 36 4.81 -6.35 5.81
CA ALA A 36 6.03 -6.92 6.37
C ALA A 36 7.24 -6.62 5.47
N VAL A 37 7.08 -6.72 4.15
CA VAL A 37 8.10 -6.36 3.17
C VAL A 37 8.45 -4.87 3.26
N GLN A 38 7.45 -4.01 3.36
CA GLN A 38 7.68 -2.56 3.42
C GLN A 38 8.32 -2.12 4.75
N LYS A 39 7.93 -2.73 5.87
CA LYS A 39 8.61 -2.57 7.16
C LYS A 39 10.07 -3.01 7.09
N ASN A 40 10.35 -4.15 6.46
CA ASN A 40 11.72 -4.64 6.26
C ASN A 40 12.53 -3.69 5.37
N SER A 41 11.94 -3.08 4.34
CA SER A 41 12.58 -2.07 3.50
C SER A 41 12.93 -0.80 4.29
N GLY A 42 12.02 -0.29 5.14
CA GLY A 42 12.31 0.85 6.02
C GLY A 42 13.42 0.55 7.04
N LEU A 43 13.42 -0.67 7.60
CA LEU A 43 14.46 -1.14 8.51
C LEU A 43 15.82 -1.26 7.81
N LEU A 44 15.81 -1.75 6.56
CA LEU A 44 17.00 -1.85 5.71
C LEU A 44 17.58 -0.47 5.42
N GLU A 45 16.76 0.51 5.06
CA GLU A 45 17.23 1.87 4.76
C GLU A 45 17.75 2.59 6.02
N ALA A 46 17.08 2.43 7.16
CA ALA A 46 17.59 2.92 8.44
C ALA A 46 18.93 2.28 8.83
N THR A 47 19.12 1.00 8.53
CA THR A 47 20.37 0.27 8.79
C THR A 47 21.46 0.67 7.81
N ARG A 48 21.11 0.96 6.54
CA ARG A 48 22.01 1.51 5.53
C ARG A 48 22.65 2.81 5.97
N ILE A 49 21.85 3.74 6.48
CA ILE A 49 22.37 5.01 6.99
C ILE A 49 23.37 4.77 8.12
N LYS A 50 23.03 3.91 9.10
CA LYS A 50 23.93 3.54 10.21
C LYS A 50 25.22 2.86 9.74
N ALA A 51 25.15 2.12 8.62
CA ALA A 51 26.33 1.48 8.03
C ALA A 51 27.26 2.51 7.36
N ILE A 52 26.70 3.50 6.67
CA ILE A 52 27.47 4.51 5.92
C ILE A 52 28.04 5.60 6.83
N GLU A 53 27.32 6.01 7.87
CA GLU A 53 27.63 7.18 8.71
C GLU A 53 29.09 7.25 9.20
N PRO A 54 29.71 6.18 9.73
CA PRO A 54 31.11 6.22 10.14
C PRO A 54 32.08 6.37 8.96
N LEU A 55 31.71 5.90 7.77
CA LEU A 55 32.55 5.94 6.57
C LEU A 55 32.59 7.33 5.94
N HIS A 56 31.47 8.06 5.97
CA HIS A 56 31.41 9.46 5.56
C HIS A 56 32.32 10.36 6.41
N GLN A 57 32.51 10.05 7.70
CA GLN A 57 33.47 10.77 8.54
C GLN A 57 34.92 10.58 8.07
N ILE A 58 35.25 9.43 7.46
CA ILE A 58 36.58 9.12 6.94
C ILE A 58 36.86 9.91 5.65
N THR A 59 35.87 9.96 4.75
CA THR A 59 36.01 10.64 3.46
C THR A 59 36.03 12.17 3.60
N HIS A 60 35.44 12.72 4.67
CA HIS A 60 35.41 14.16 4.97
C HIS A 60 36.80 14.79 5.15
N TYR A 61 37.72 14.12 5.84
CA TYR A 61 39.03 14.69 6.16
C TYR A 61 40.13 14.32 5.16
N ARG A 62 39.93 14.65 3.87
CA ARG A 62 40.92 14.33 2.82
C ARG A 62 42.30 14.97 3.05
N ASN A 63 42.36 16.10 3.78
CA ASN A 63 43.59 16.76 4.20
C ASN A 63 43.97 16.33 5.64
N ILE A 64 45.15 15.73 5.79
CA ILE A 64 45.70 15.20 7.05
C ILE A 64 45.92 16.32 8.09
N GLU A 65 46.34 17.51 7.64
CA GLU A 65 46.55 18.69 8.50
C GLU A 65 45.24 19.13 9.15
N ASN A 66 44.19 19.25 8.34
CA ASN A 66 42.85 19.62 8.80
C ASN A 66 42.29 18.59 9.79
N PHE A 67 42.56 17.30 9.55
CA PHE A 67 42.15 16.23 10.46
C PHE A 67 42.80 16.38 11.83
N TRP A 68 44.11 16.60 11.89
CA TRP A 68 44.84 16.77 13.14
C TRP A 68 44.35 17.99 13.92
N CYS A 69 44.18 19.12 13.25
CA CYS A 69 43.65 20.34 13.86
C CYS A 69 42.24 20.13 14.41
N ALA A 70 41.35 19.48 13.65
CA ALA A 70 39.98 19.19 14.09
C ALA A 70 39.94 18.21 15.27
N THR A 71 40.74 17.14 15.20
CA THR A 71 40.83 16.11 16.26
C THR A 71 41.33 16.72 17.56
N LEU A 72 42.39 17.53 17.52
CA LEU A 72 42.92 18.22 18.71
C LEU A 72 41.90 19.23 19.26
N ASN A 73 41.23 20.00 18.39
CA ASN A 73 40.19 20.92 18.83
C ASN A 73 39.05 20.20 19.55
N GLU A 74 38.60 19.06 19.04
CA GLU A 74 37.50 18.29 19.63
C GLU A 74 37.90 17.60 20.93
N GLU A 75 39.01 16.86 20.94
CA GLU A 75 39.51 16.14 22.11
C GLU A 75 39.80 17.09 23.27
N LEU A 76 40.33 18.29 22.96
CA LEU A 76 40.76 19.22 23.98
C LEU A 76 39.65 20.19 24.43
N LYS A 77 38.55 20.33 23.67
CA LYS A 77 37.41 21.25 23.96
C LYS A 77 36.82 21.11 25.36
N ASN A 78 36.79 19.88 25.89
CA ASN A 78 36.14 19.54 27.16
C ASN A 78 37.13 19.18 28.27
N SER A 79 38.43 19.44 28.08
CA SER A 79 39.47 19.11 29.06
C SER A 79 39.29 19.92 30.34
N LYS A 80 39.25 19.25 31.48
CA LYS A 80 38.95 19.89 32.77
C LYS A 80 40.17 20.44 33.51
N SER A 81 41.37 19.93 33.21
CA SER A 81 42.63 20.36 33.82
C SER A 81 43.80 20.24 32.82
N PRO A 82 44.96 20.88 33.10
CA PRO A 82 46.17 20.72 32.29
C PRO A 82 46.63 19.25 32.20
N GLN A 83 46.48 18.49 33.29
CA GLN A 83 46.82 17.06 33.32
C GLN A 83 45.88 16.22 32.46
N ASP A 84 44.58 16.55 32.41
CA ASP A 84 43.61 15.87 31.55
C ASP A 84 43.90 16.16 30.07
N MET A 85 44.28 17.40 29.76
CA MET A 85 44.69 17.82 28.42
C MET A 85 45.99 17.11 27.97
N ALA A 86 47.00 17.03 28.84
CA ALA A 86 48.24 16.27 28.60
C ALA A 86 47.96 14.80 28.30
N LYS A 87 47.16 14.15 29.15
CA LYS A 87 46.80 12.74 29.00
C LYS A 87 46.05 12.45 27.69
N ARG A 88 45.22 13.38 27.22
CA ARG A 88 44.52 13.26 25.93
C ARG A 88 45.48 13.35 24.74
N ILE A 89 46.45 14.27 24.77
CA ILE A 89 47.48 14.38 23.74
C ILE A 89 48.37 13.13 23.74
N GLU A 90 48.78 12.64 24.91
CA GLU A 90 49.57 11.41 25.05
C GLU A 90 48.82 10.17 24.55
N ASN A 91 47.53 10.07 24.84
CA ASN A 91 46.69 9.00 24.31
C ASN A 91 46.61 9.06 22.77
N LEU A 92 46.49 10.26 22.17
CA LEU A 92 46.54 10.41 20.70
C LEU A 92 47.91 10.00 20.12
N ALA A 93 49.01 10.33 20.80
CA ALA A 93 50.35 9.91 20.43
C ALA A 93 50.50 8.38 20.50
N GLU A 94 49.99 7.74 21.55
CA GLU A 94 50.01 6.28 21.71
C GLU A 94 49.17 5.56 20.65
N ILE A 95 47.98 6.09 20.33
CA ILE A 95 47.10 5.54 19.29
C ILE A 95 47.76 5.61 17.91
N THR A 96 48.47 6.70 17.61
CA THR A 96 49.11 6.90 16.31
C THR A 96 50.49 6.25 16.19
N GLY A 97 51.13 5.94 17.31
CA GLY A 97 52.52 5.47 17.35
C GLY A 97 53.54 6.59 17.08
N GLU A 98 53.11 7.85 17.11
CA GLU A 98 53.94 9.02 16.85
C GLU A 98 54.25 9.76 18.16
N SER A 99 55.38 10.47 18.23
CA SER A 99 55.73 11.29 19.39
C SER A 99 55.27 12.73 19.16
N LEU A 100 54.26 13.19 19.91
CA LEU A 100 53.79 14.58 19.86
C LEU A 100 54.42 15.39 20.99
N ASP A 101 55.17 16.43 20.65
CA ASP A 101 55.75 17.34 21.64
C ASP A 101 54.71 18.42 21.98
N TYR A 102 54.49 18.69 23.27
CA TYR A 102 53.44 19.61 23.71
C TYR A 102 53.88 20.47 24.92
N ALA A 103 53.25 21.64 25.05
CA ALA A 103 53.30 22.46 26.25
C ALA A 103 51.90 23.01 26.56
N ILE A 104 51.51 23.01 27.82
CA ILE A 104 50.16 23.33 28.28
C ILE A 104 50.25 24.44 29.33
N TRP A 105 49.44 25.47 29.13
CA TRP A 105 49.34 26.62 30.00
C TRP A 105 48.13 26.51 30.92
N ASN A 106 48.30 27.00 32.14
CA ASN A 106 47.19 27.18 33.07
C ASN A 106 46.32 28.41 32.70
N ASP A 107 45.24 28.62 33.47
CA ASP A 107 44.33 29.77 33.34
C ASP A 107 45.02 31.15 33.51
N ARG A 108 46.21 31.16 34.12
CA ARG A 108 47.08 32.34 34.30
C ARG A 108 48.16 32.48 33.24
N GLN A 109 48.11 31.69 32.16
CA GLN A 109 49.05 31.73 31.04
C GLN A 109 50.51 31.43 31.43
N HIS A 110 50.72 30.59 32.44
CA HIS A 110 52.01 29.99 32.76
C HIS A 110 52.05 28.53 32.30
N VAL A 111 53.18 28.10 31.73
CA VAL A 111 53.38 26.69 31.35
C VAL A 111 53.40 25.86 32.63
N GLU A 112 52.47 24.91 32.74
CA GLU A 112 52.39 24.00 33.88
C GLU A 112 52.98 22.62 33.54
N LEU A 113 52.78 22.16 32.30
CA LEU A 113 53.20 20.83 31.83
C LEU A 113 53.79 20.92 30.43
N SER A 114 54.89 20.20 30.20
CA SER A 114 55.47 19.97 28.89
C SER A 114 56.28 18.66 28.91
N ASN A 115 56.34 17.97 27.77
CA ASN A 115 57.14 16.76 27.59
C ASN A 115 58.49 17.00 26.87
N PHE A 116 58.74 18.21 26.34
CA PHE A 116 59.97 18.57 25.63
C PHE A 116 60.73 19.73 26.27
N LEU A 117 60.09 20.51 27.17
CA LEU A 117 60.73 21.59 27.91
C LEU A 117 61.14 21.14 29.31
N GLU A 118 62.31 21.57 29.75
CA GLU A 118 62.70 21.46 31.16
C GLU A 118 61.92 22.49 32.01
N PRO A 119 61.53 22.17 33.26
CA PRO A 119 60.81 23.10 34.14
C PRO A 119 61.50 24.45 34.34
N ALA A 120 62.84 24.46 34.30
CA ALA A 120 63.65 25.68 34.38
C ALA A 120 63.55 26.59 33.14
N SER A 121 62.90 26.13 32.07
CA SER A 121 62.70 26.86 30.82
C SER A 121 61.26 27.34 30.62
N PHE A 122 60.34 27.00 31.51
CA PHE A 122 58.91 27.35 31.40
C PHE A 122 58.70 28.87 31.34
N HIS A 123 59.46 29.65 32.13
CA HIS A 123 59.35 31.11 32.14
C HIS A 123 59.73 31.79 30.81
N TYR A 124 60.46 31.12 29.91
CA TYR A 124 60.72 31.63 28.56
C TYR A 124 59.51 31.48 27.62
N TRP A 125 58.61 30.56 27.94
CA TRP A 125 57.37 30.28 27.22
C TRP A 125 56.15 30.91 27.93
N ASP A 126 56.30 31.33 29.18
CA ASP A 126 55.34 32.17 29.88
C ASP A 126 55.15 33.51 29.15
N GLY A 127 53.90 33.93 28.97
CA GLY A 127 53.57 35.13 28.21
C GLY A 127 53.64 34.98 26.69
N LEU A 128 54.03 33.83 26.14
CA LEU A 128 54.05 33.58 24.68
C LEU A 128 52.64 33.66 24.07
N LEU A 129 51.64 33.12 24.77
CA LEU A 129 50.22 33.24 24.41
C LEU A 129 49.73 34.70 24.48
N GLU A 130 50.27 35.48 25.43
CA GLU A 130 49.96 36.90 25.57
C GLU A 130 50.61 37.73 24.45
N ASP A 131 51.88 37.47 24.15
CA ASP A 131 52.63 38.08 23.06
C ASP A 131 51.98 37.78 21.69
N ALA A 132 51.52 36.55 21.50
CA ALA A 132 50.76 36.16 20.32
C ALA A 132 49.42 36.91 20.22
N ARG A 133 48.67 37.04 21.32
CA ARG A 133 47.36 37.70 21.35
C ARG A 133 47.43 39.22 21.18
N ASN A 134 48.38 39.86 21.85
CA ASN A 134 48.37 41.30 22.04
C ASN A 134 49.07 42.07 20.93
N GLY A 135 49.82 41.40 20.03
CA GLY A 135 50.28 41.83 18.69
C GLY A 135 51.07 43.14 18.53
N LEU A 136 50.84 44.15 19.37
CA LEU A 136 51.27 45.54 19.23
C LEU A 136 51.32 46.31 20.57
N THR A 137 50.84 45.76 21.70
CA THR A 137 50.71 46.56 22.94
C THR A 137 51.15 45.81 24.19
N LEU A 138 52.22 46.31 24.85
CA LEU A 138 52.46 46.36 26.31
C LEU A 138 53.77 45.78 26.90
N ILE A 139 54.66 45.10 26.15
CA ILE A 139 55.94 44.58 26.71
C ILE A 139 57.16 45.36 26.18
N SER A 140 58.17 45.56 27.04
CA SER A 140 59.45 46.16 26.66
C SER A 140 60.13 45.32 25.55
N ALA A 141 60.53 45.97 24.45
CA ALA A 141 61.14 45.31 23.28
C ALA A 141 62.30 44.33 23.60
N PRO A 142 63.19 44.58 24.60
CA PRO A 142 64.32 43.70 24.88
C PRO A 142 63.94 42.36 25.53
N GLU A 143 63.00 42.37 26.49
CA GLU A 143 62.59 41.15 27.21
C GLU A 143 61.82 40.20 26.29
N ARG A 144 60.94 40.76 25.45
CA ARG A 144 60.23 40.02 24.40
C ARG A 144 61.23 39.42 23.40
N GLN A 145 62.19 40.20 22.90
CA GLN A 145 63.22 39.69 21.99
C GLN A 145 64.08 38.56 22.61
N ALA A 146 64.40 38.65 23.90
CA ALA A 146 65.15 37.61 24.61
C ALA A 146 64.35 36.30 24.75
N ARG A 147 63.05 36.37 25.07
CA ARG A 147 62.15 35.20 25.09
C ARG A 147 61.98 34.61 23.69
N GLU A 148 61.68 35.44 22.69
CA GLU A 148 61.55 35.02 21.29
C GLU A 148 62.82 34.35 20.76
N ALA A 149 64.00 34.87 21.10
CA ALA A 149 65.28 34.25 20.69
C ALA A 149 65.48 32.85 21.25
N LYS A 150 64.93 32.53 22.44
CA LYS A 150 64.97 31.18 23.02
C LYS A 150 63.94 30.27 22.37
N VAL A 151 62.73 30.77 22.13
CA VAL A 151 61.65 30.04 21.45
C VAL A 151 62.01 29.71 20.00
N ARG A 152 62.66 30.65 19.28
CA ARG A 152 63.17 30.48 17.90
C ARG A 152 64.14 29.30 17.74
N LYS A 153 64.80 28.85 18.82
CA LYS A 153 65.65 27.65 18.75
C LYS A 153 64.87 26.36 18.55
N ILE A 154 63.62 26.34 18.99
CA ILE A 154 62.75 25.16 18.96
C ILE A 154 61.74 25.28 17.82
N LEU A 155 61.08 26.43 17.70
CA LEU A 155 60.10 26.66 16.66
C LEU A 155 60.75 27.04 15.34
N GLY A 156 61.94 27.64 15.34
CA GLY A 156 62.61 28.09 14.12
C GLY A 156 62.77 29.61 14.06
N PRO A 157 63.71 30.12 13.24
CA PRO A 157 64.14 31.51 13.30
C PRO A 157 63.11 32.53 12.79
N HIS A 158 62.05 32.11 12.08
CA HIS A 158 60.93 33.00 11.67
C HIS A 158 59.75 33.01 12.63
N TYR A 159 59.92 32.43 13.83
CA TYR A 159 58.93 32.66 14.88
C TYR A 159 58.83 34.17 15.19
N LEU A 160 57.67 34.73 14.84
CA LEU A 160 57.25 36.09 15.12
C LEU A 160 55.91 35.98 15.82
N SER A 161 55.86 36.34 17.10
CA SER A 161 54.63 36.31 17.90
C SER A 161 53.44 37.00 17.21
N GLU A 162 53.71 38.06 16.43
CA GLU A 162 52.73 38.84 15.66
C GLU A 162 52.06 38.05 14.52
N LEU A 163 52.77 37.10 13.92
CA LEU A 163 52.26 36.23 12.85
C LEU A 163 51.51 35.01 13.42
N PHE A 164 51.72 34.70 14.70
CA PHE A 164 51.05 33.63 15.44
C PHE A 164 49.73 34.11 16.09
N ASN A 165 49.32 35.37 15.87
CA ASN A 165 48.03 35.94 16.29
C ASN A 165 46.82 35.47 15.44
N ARG A 166 46.97 34.34 14.75
CA ARG A 166 45.93 33.75 13.88
C ARG A 166 45.64 32.36 14.44
N PRO A 167 44.78 32.28 15.47
CA PRO A 167 43.45 31.76 15.16
C PRO A 167 42.33 32.34 16.03
N GLN A 168 41.27 32.90 15.40
CA GLN A 168 40.06 33.32 16.13
C GLN A 168 38.84 32.41 15.92
N SER A 169 39.01 31.20 15.38
CA SER A 169 37.88 30.29 15.20
C SER A 169 38.31 28.82 15.18
N PRO A 170 37.48 27.87 15.65
CA PRO A 170 37.60 26.42 15.38
C PRO A 170 37.48 26.06 13.87
N ALA A 171 37.74 27.02 12.98
CA ALA A 171 37.56 26.96 11.54
C ALA A 171 38.83 27.30 10.75
N GLU A 172 39.97 27.57 11.39
CA GLU A 172 41.27 27.66 10.72
C GLU A 172 41.96 26.29 10.87
N PRO A 173 41.94 25.42 9.85
CA PRO A 173 42.33 24.03 9.98
C PRO A 173 43.82 23.80 9.70
N HIS A 174 44.63 24.86 9.67
CA HIS A 174 46.02 24.82 9.24
C HIS A 174 46.99 24.91 10.42
N LEU A 175 48.08 24.18 10.33
CA LEU A 175 49.21 24.24 11.24
C LEU A 175 50.08 25.44 10.88
N ILE A 176 50.56 26.13 11.91
CA ILE A 176 51.46 27.26 11.76
C ILE A 176 52.83 26.72 11.35
N ARG A 177 53.37 27.26 10.24
CA ARG A 177 54.66 26.86 9.69
C ARG A 177 55.74 27.86 10.10
N PRO A 178 56.64 27.50 11.01
CA PRO A 178 57.65 28.44 11.48
C PRO A 178 58.86 28.55 10.54
N ASP A 179 58.94 27.69 9.53
CA ASP A 179 59.90 27.77 8.43
C ASP A 179 59.32 27.21 7.11
N SER A 180 59.86 27.66 5.98
CA SER A 180 59.48 27.18 4.65
C SER A 180 60.29 25.99 4.14
N ALA A 181 61.37 25.61 4.84
CA ALA A 181 62.22 24.48 4.48
C ALA A 181 61.75 23.14 5.08
N GLY A 182 60.75 23.17 5.97
CA GLY A 182 60.27 22.00 6.70
C GLY A 182 61.32 21.43 7.67
N ARG A 183 62.23 22.27 8.19
CA ARG A 183 63.30 21.85 9.12
C ARG A 183 62.85 21.88 10.59
N PHE A 184 61.84 22.67 10.90
CA PHE A 184 61.28 22.79 12.25
C PHE A 184 59.87 22.17 12.32
N PRO A 185 59.38 21.83 13.53
CA PRO A 185 58.04 21.30 13.70
C PRO A 185 56.94 22.28 13.28
N PHE A 186 55.88 21.77 12.66
CA PHE A 186 54.65 22.52 12.48
C PHE A 186 53.93 22.70 13.80
N VAL A 187 53.27 23.83 13.99
CA VAL A 187 52.75 24.24 15.30
C VAL A 187 51.23 24.32 15.26
N TRP A 188 50.57 23.53 16.11
CA TRP A 188 49.17 23.73 16.47
C TRP A 188 49.10 24.52 17.77
N LEU A 189 48.28 25.58 17.82
CA LEU A 189 48.17 26.47 18.97
C LEU A 189 46.70 26.72 19.33
N ASN A 190 46.36 26.55 20.61
CA ASN A 190 45.08 26.93 21.19
C ASN A 190 45.31 27.79 22.44
N ASP A 191 44.82 29.02 22.42
CA ASP A 191 45.07 30.03 23.47
C ASP A 191 44.10 29.95 24.67
N GLY A 192 43.04 29.12 24.59
CA GLY A 192 42.06 28.90 25.66
C GLY A 192 41.15 30.12 26.00
N TYR A 193 41.33 31.27 25.34
CA TYR A 193 40.84 32.57 25.82
C TYR A 193 39.32 32.75 25.77
N ARG A 194 38.64 32.25 24.71
CA ARG A 194 37.17 32.40 24.57
C ARG A 194 36.35 31.38 25.38
N LEU A 195 36.97 30.29 25.83
CA LEU A 195 36.29 29.21 26.56
C LEU A 195 36.52 29.26 28.08
N GLN A 196 37.34 30.20 28.58
CA GLN A 196 37.82 30.22 29.97
C GLN A 196 38.50 28.89 30.36
N THR A 197 39.30 28.33 29.46
CA THR A 197 39.97 27.03 29.62
C THR A 197 41.50 27.17 29.52
N HIS A 198 42.20 26.10 29.90
CA HIS A 198 43.63 25.91 29.70
C HIS A 198 44.02 26.01 28.21
N GLY A 199 45.21 26.54 27.92
CA GLY A 199 45.76 26.66 26.57
C GLY A 199 46.80 25.57 26.28
N ALA A 200 47.04 25.24 25.01
CA ALA A 200 48.04 24.24 24.63
C ALA A 200 48.68 24.52 23.28
N VAL A 201 49.93 24.08 23.14
CA VAL A 201 50.67 24.02 21.87
C VAL A 201 51.08 22.57 21.64
N VAL A 202 50.91 22.11 20.40
CA VAL A 202 51.36 20.79 19.97
C VAL A 202 52.26 20.97 18.75
N LEU A 203 53.44 20.36 18.79
CA LEU A 203 54.45 20.43 17.75
C LEU A 203 54.44 19.12 16.96
N PHE A 204 54.24 19.24 15.66
CA PHE A 204 54.22 18.15 14.70
C PHE A 204 55.52 18.11 13.92
N LYS A 205 56.27 17.01 14.02
CA LYS A 205 57.40 16.79 13.11
C LYS A 205 56.89 16.74 11.67
N PRO A 206 57.60 17.31 10.68
CA PRO A 206 57.16 17.35 9.28
C PRO A 206 56.70 16.00 8.72
N ASP A 207 57.42 14.93 9.08
CA ASP A 207 57.12 13.56 8.66
C ASP A 207 55.73 13.07 9.12
N ILE A 208 55.21 13.55 10.27
CA ILE A 208 53.92 13.13 10.83
C ILE A 208 52.76 13.60 9.93
N ILE A 209 52.87 14.79 9.34
CA ILE A 209 51.82 15.33 8.45
C ILE A 209 51.85 14.69 7.07
N SER A 210 52.99 14.11 6.67
CA SER A 210 53.11 13.35 5.42
C SER A 210 52.49 11.93 5.49
N ARG A 211 52.22 11.42 6.70
CA ARG A 211 51.69 10.08 6.95
C ARG A 211 50.20 10.12 7.27
N ASP A 212 49.46 9.12 6.79
CA ASP A 212 48.02 9.03 7.05
C ASP A 212 47.72 8.29 8.36
N HIS A 213 47.55 9.05 9.44
CA HIS A 213 47.19 8.52 10.76
C HIS A 213 45.68 8.49 11.03
N ARG A 214 44.84 8.87 10.06
CA ARG A 214 43.38 8.94 10.25
C ARG A 214 42.81 7.59 10.69
N LEU A 215 43.28 6.52 10.06
CA LEU A 215 42.84 5.15 10.33
C LEU A 215 43.14 4.67 11.75
N SER A 216 44.31 4.99 12.30
CA SER A 216 44.68 4.56 13.67
C SER A 216 43.89 5.33 14.72
N ILE A 217 43.79 6.65 14.58
CA ILE A 217 43.01 7.51 15.48
C ILE A 217 41.55 7.09 15.48
N LEU A 218 40.96 7.01 14.29
CA LEU A 218 39.54 6.70 14.17
C LEU A 218 39.22 5.29 14.66
N LYS A 219 40.08 4.28 14.40
CA LYS A 219 39.92 2.93 14.95
C LYS A 219 39.78 2.93 16.47
N SER A 220 40.56 3.74 17.18
CA SER A 220 40.47 3.85 18.63
C SER A 220 39.18 4.54 19.12
N ILE A 221 38.72 5.57 18.40
CA ILE A 221 37.47 6.29 18.69
C ILE A 221 36.28 5.37 18.45
N TRP A 222 36.32 4.55 17.39
CA TRP A 222 35.24 3.67 17.00
C TRP A 222 35.13 2.38 17.82
N GLN A 223 36.25 1.87 18.35
CA GLN A 223 36.21 0.76 19.32
C GLN A 223 35.41 1.11 20.58
N LYS A 224 35.33 2.40 20.94
CA LYS A 224 34.50 2.88 22.06
C LYS A 224 33.00 2.94 21.72
N THR A 225 32.62 2.99 20.44
CA THR A 225 31.22 3.15 19.97
C THR A 225 30.58 1.85 19.47
N ASN A 226 31.25 0.69 19.63
CA ASN A 226 30.71 -0.63 19.29
C ASN A 226 30.39 -0.83 17.77
N ALA A 227 31.00 -0.04 16.89
CA ALA A 227 30.83 -0.16 15.44
C ALA A 227 31.62 -1.33 14.84
N GLY A 228 31.02 -2.11 13.93
CA GLY A 228 31.59 -3.29 13.28
C GLY A 228 32.56 -2.96 12.13
N LEU A 229 33.45 -1.98 12.32
CA LEU A 229 34.35 -1.46 11.29
C LEU A 229 35.59 -2.35 11.11
N GLN A 230 35.94 -2.63 9.85
CA GLN A 230 37.10 -3.44 9.44
C GLN A 230 37.96 -2.66 8.45
N HIS A 231 39.25 -2.53 8.74
CA HIS A 231 40.25 -2.00 7.81
C HIS A 231 40.76 -3.09 6.88
N ILE A 232 40.89 -2.78 5.60
CA ILE A 232 41.18 -3.73 4.55
C ILE A 232 42.23 -3.15 3.61
N ARG A 233 43.31 -3.90 3.37
CA ARG A 233 44.38 -3.51 2.44
C ARG A 233 44.41 -4.46 1.25
N ILE A 234 44.41 -3.89 0.05
CA ILE A 234 44.60 -4.60 -1.22
C ILE A 234 46.08 -4.48 -1.58
N ASP A 235 46.78 -5.60 -1.63
CA ASP A 235 48.18 -5.60 -2.06
C ASP A 235 48.32 -5.48 -3.59
N LYS A 236 49.56 -5.27 -4.09
CA LYS A 236 49.84 -5.16 -5.54
C LYS A 236 49.52 -6.43 -6.34
N SER A 237 49.26 -7.56 -5.68
CA SER A 237 48.80 -8.84 -6.28
C SER A 237 47.28 -8.97 -6.34
N GLY A 238 46.52 -8.04 -5.77
CA GLY A 238 45.06 -8.11 -5.68
C GLY A 238 44.55 -9.03 -4.56
N GLU A 239 45.42 -9.50 -3.66
CA GLU A 239 45.00 -10.25 -2.48
C GLU A 239 44.55 -9.29 -1.36
N ILE A 240 43.33 -9.53 -0.88
CA ILE A 240 42.69 -8.75 0.18
C ILE A 240 43.16 -9.29 1.54
N THR A 241 43.92 -8.49 2.29
CA THR A 241 44.42 -8.86 3.62
C THR A 241 43.52 -8.30 4.73
N GLY A 242 42.88 -9.19 5.50
CA GLY A 242 41.90 -8.87 6.57
C GLY A 242 41.09 -10.10 7.03
N THR A 243 40.28 -9.98 8.09
CA THR A 243 39.47 -11.06 8.65
C THR A 243 38.42 -11.56 7.64
N ASN A 244 38.69 -12.71 7.00
CA ASN A 244 37.93 -13.24 5.87
C ASN A 244 36.43 -13.51 6.18
N SER A 245 35.54 -12.65 5.67
CA SER A 245 34.17 -13.05 5.32
C SER A 245 33.95 -12.92 3.81
N VAL A 246 33.31 -13.94 3.19
CA VAL A 246 33.00 -13.95 1.75
C VAL A 246 32.16 -12.73 1.35
N ALA A 247 31.28 -12.28 2.24
CA ALA A 247 30.44 -11.10 2.05
C ALA A 247 31.26 -9.80 1.92
N LEU A 248 32.34 -9.65 2.70
CA LEU A 248 33.23 -8.48 2.63
C LEU A 248 33.93 -8.38 1.27
N LYS A 249 34.46 -9.52 0.77
CA LYS A 249 35.14 -9.57 -0.53
C LYS A 249 34.19 -9.24 -1.67
N ALA A 250 32.99 -9.82 -1.66
CA ALA A 250 31.97 -9.56 -2.67
C ALA A 250 31.52 -8.08 -2.66
N ALA A 251 31.33 -7.49 -1.48
CA ALA A 251 31.00 -6.07 -1.36
C ALA A 251 32.12 -5.16 -1.91
N ILE A 252 33.40 -5.48 -1.69
CA ILE A 252 34.53 -4.71 -2.23
C ILE A 252 34.60 -4.81 -3.76
N PHE A 253 34.40 -6.01 -4.32
CA PHE A 253 34.34 -6.15 -5.78
C PHE A 253 33.19 -5.34 -6.37
N GLU A 254 32.02 -5.36 -5.76
CA GLU A 254 30.87 -4.56 -6.20
C GLU A 254 31.15 -3.04 -6.10
N PHE A 255 31.87 -2.60 -5.07
CA PHE A 255 32.34 -1.22 -4.93
C PHE A 255 33.34 -0.84 -6.04
N ILE A 256 34.33 -1.68 -6.34
CA ILE A 256 35.36 -1.41 -7.35
C ILE A 256 34.76 -1.42 -8.77
N GLU A 257 33.85 -2.35 -9.06
CA GLU A 257 33.25 -2.51 -10.39
C GLU A 257 32.14 -1.48 -10.66
N ASN A 258 31.27 -1.21 -9.67
CA ASN A 258 30.05 -0.42 -9.86
C ASN A 258 29.98 0.86 -9.01
N GLY A 259 30.97 1.13 -8.16
CA GLY A 259 30.99 2.30 -7.27
C GLY A 259 29.97 2.25 -6.13
N ARG A 260 29.36 1.09 -5.85
CA ARG A 260 28.32 0.95 -4.81
C ARG A 260 28.95 0.89 -3.43
N GLU A 261 28.71 1.93 -2.63
CA GLU A 261 29.20 2.04 -1.24
C GLU A 261 28.55 1.05 -0.28
N VAL A 262 27.44 0.40 -0.62
CA VAL A 262 26.73 -0.52 0.29
C VAL A 262 26.21 -1.76 -0.42
N ALA A 263 26.49 -2.92 0.16
CA ALA A 263 25.98 -4.21 -0.28
C ALA A 263 25.25 -4.95 0.86
N GLN A 264 24.18 -5.69 0.54
CA GLN A 264 23.43 -6.51 1.49
C GLN A 264 23.80 -7.99 1.35
N PHE A 265 24.14 -8.63 2.46
CA PHE A 265 24.39 -10.07 2.54
C PHE A 265 23.60 -10.69 3.69
N GLY A 266 22.44 -11.29 3.37
CA GLY A 266 21.56 -11.89 4.36
C GLY A 266 20.98 -10.83 5.31
N LYS A 267 21.27 -10.97 6.61
CA LYS A 267 20.87 -10.01 7.67
C LYS A 267 21.90 -8.90 7.91
N ASN A 268 23.04 -8.96 7.23
CA ASN A 268 24.11 -8.00 7.41
C ASN A 268 24.16 -7.06 6.22
N LEU A 269 24.38 -5.79 6.53
CA LEU A 269 24.59 -4.75 5.56
C LEU A 269 26.04 -4.27 5.69
N ILE A 270 26.75 -4.23 4.57
CA ILE A 270 28.19 -3.93 4.51
C ILE A 270 28.34 -2.64 3.72
N ALA A 271 28.76 -1.58 4.38
CA ALA A 271 29.13 -0.32 3.73
C ALA A 271 30.65 -0.26 3.55
N ILE A 272 31.17 0.36 2.48
CA ILE A 272 32.58 0.43 2.13
C ILE A 272 32.95 1.85 1.67
N ALA A 273 34.08 2.36 2.16
CA ALA A 273 34.71 3.57 1.65
C ALA A 273 36.20 3.34 1.34
N ARG A 274 36.68 4.01 0.28
CA ARG A 274 38.08 4.01 -0.13
C ARG A 274 38.83 5.16 0.54
N ILE A 275 39.99 4.87 1.11
CA ILE A 275 40.80 5.84 1.87
C ILE A 275 42.04 6.26 1.08
N SER A 276 42.70 5.27 0.46
CA SER A 276 43.86 5.48 -0.40
C SER A 276 43.75 4.60 -1.65
N GLU A 277 44.76 4.60 -2.52
CA GLU A 277 44.72 3.78 -3.73
C GLU A 277 44.55 2.28 -3.42
N THR A 278 45.03 1.82 -2.26
CA THR A 278 45.12 0.41 -1.87
C THR A 278 44.41 0.08 -0.56
N GLU A 279 43.78 1.06 0.12
CA GLU A 279 43.16 0.85 1.43
C GLU A 279 41.67 1.23 1.46
N PHE A 280 40.89 0.38 2.12
CA PHE A 280 39.44 0.46 2.26
C PHE A 280 39.04 0.26 3.72
N VAL A 281 37.91 0.84 4.11
CA VAL A 281 37.24 0.52 5.38
C VAL A 281 35.83 0.07 5.10
N ALA A 282 35.43 -1.01 5.75
CA ALA A 282 34.08 -1.56 5.68
C ALA A 282 33.40 -1.48 7.04
N ASN A 283 32.11 -1.14 7.07
CA ASN A 283 31.28 -1.20 8.27
C ASN A 283 30.21 -2.27 8.11
N ILE A 284 30.12 -3.21 9.05
CA ILE A 284 29.13 -4.28 9.05
C ILE A 284 28.09 -4.00 10.12
N VAL A 285 26.82 -3.88 9.71
CA VAL A 285 25.70 -3.67 10.62
C VAL A 285 24.65 -4.75 10.41
N GLU A 286 24.22 -5.40 11.49
CA GLU A 286 23.12 -6.36 11.46
C GLU A 286 21.77 -5.62 11.47
N ILE A 287 20.85 -6.05 10.61
CA ILE A 287 19.50 -5.49 10.53
C ILE A 287 18.63 -6.13 11.63
N ALA A 288 18.63 -5.51 12.82
CA ALA A 288 17.91 -6.01 14.00
C ALA A 288 16.38 -6.06 13.80
N GLY A 289 15.80 -7.26 13.79
CA GLY A 289 14.36 -7.48 13.56
C GLY A 289 13.98 -7.79 12.12
N TYR A 290 14.97 -7.91 11.21
CA TYR A 290 14.76 -8.37 9.84
C TYR A 290 14.35 -9.86 9.81
N GLY A 291 13.08 -10.10 9.52
CA GLY A 291 12.51 -11.42 9.41
C GLY A 291 11.92 -11.64 8.02
N ASN A 292 12.39 -12.67 7.30
CA ASN A 292 11.86 -13.04 5.99
C ASN A 292 10.41 -13.55 6.03
N ASN A 293 9.83 -13.81 7.21
CA ASN A 293 8.62 -14.61 7.37
C ASN A 293 7.62 -14.06 8.41
N SER A 294 7.61 -12.75 8.66
CA SER A 294 6.72 -12.15 9.67
C SER A 294 5.23 -12.29 9.34
N GLY A 295 4.84 -12.44 8.06
CA GLY A 295 3.44 -12.69 7.68
C GLY A 295 2.92 -14.07 8.10
N ARG A 296 3.80 -15.08 8.24
CA ARG A 296 3.41 -16.48 8.48
C ARG A 296 2.84 -16.73 9.87
N ASN A 297 3.37 -16.06 10.90
CA ASN A 297 2.90 -16.21 12.27
C ASN A 297 1.55 -15.50 12.49
N THR A 298 1.39 -14.32 11.89
CA THR A 298 0.11 -13.59 11.90
C THR A 298 -0.96 -14.35 11.11
N MET A 299 -0.59 -14.95 9.97
CA MET A 299 -1.45 -15.86 9.20
C MET A 299 -1.85 -17.09 10.02
N MET A 300 -0.94 -17.66 10.81
CA MET A 300 -1.25 -18.80 11.68
C MET A 300 -2.25 -18.42 12.78
N VAL A 301 -2.15 -17.21 13.35
CA VAL A 301 -3.13 -16.69 14.32
C VAL A 301 -4.49 -16.43 13.66
N VAL A 302 -4.52 -15.89 12.44
CA VAL A 302 -5.76 -15.69 11.67
C VAL A 302 -6.41 -17.03 11.28
N LEU A 303 -5.62 -18.00 10.83
CA LEU A 303 -6.10 -19.36 10.54
C LEU A 303 -6.58 -20.07 11.80
N LEU A 304 -5.90 -19.90 12.94
CA LEU A 304 -6.31 -20.46 14.23
C LEU A 304 -7.57 -19.77 14.77
N THR A 305 -7.74 -18.47 14.56
CA THR A 305 -8.96 -17.74 14.96
C THR A 305 -10.14 -18.06 14.05
N LEU A 306 -9.94 -18.18 12.74
CA LEU A 306 -10.96 -18.69 11.80
C LEU A 306 -11.31 -20.16 12.08
N PHE A 307 -10.33 -20.98 12.43
CA PHE A 307 -10.52 -22.36 12.87
C PHE A 307 -11.28 -22.42 14.20
N ALA A 308 -10.96 -21.57 15.16
CA ALA A 308 -11.70 -21.44 16.42
C ALA A 308 -13.12 -20.93 16.19
N LEU A 309 -13.32 -19.94 15.31
CA LEU A 309 -14.63 -19.41 14.94
C LEU A 309 -15.50 -20.49 14.28
N THR A 310 -14.94 -21.27 13.36
CA THR A 310 -15.61 -22.41 12.73
C THR A 310 -15.92 -23.53 13.72
N LEU A 311 -15.04 -23.78 14.72
CA LEU A 311 -15.30 -24.69 15.84
C LEU A 311 -16.41 -24.18 16.77
N ILE A 312 -16.46 -22.87 17.04
CA ILE A 312 -17.52 -22.24 17.84
C ILE A 312 -18.86 -22.30 17.10
N LEU A 313 -18.87 -22.01 15.81
CA LEU A 313 -20.03 -22.13 14.93
C LEU A 313 -20.53 -23.60 14.82
N ARG A 314 -19.61 -24.56 14.82
CA ARG A 314 -19.92 -26.00 14.81
C ARG A 314 -20.36 -26.54 16.19
N SER A 315 -19.86 -25.98 17.29
CA SER A 315 -20.20 -26.41 18.65
C SER A 315 -21.49 -25.78 19.19
N ARG A 316 -21.93 -24.64 18.62
CA ARG A 316 -23.24 -24.02 18.88
C ARG A 316 -24.06 -23.91 17.58
N PRO A 317 -24.64 -25.02 17.07
CA PRO A 317 -25.48 -25.01 15.87
C PRO A 317 -26.75 -24.15 15.97
N GLY A 318 -27.08 -23.64 17.17
CA GLY A 318 -28.18 -22.71 17.43
C GLY A 318 -27.89 -21.23 17.17
N LEU A 319 -26.63 -20.81 17.01
CA LEU A 319 -26.26 -19.38 16.93
C LEU A 319 -26.67 -18.71 15.60
N LEU A 320 -26.86 -19.51 14.55
CA LEU A 320 -27.25 -19.13 13.19
C LEU A 320 -28.35 -20.08 12.68
N GLN A 321 -29.36 -20.38 13.50
CA GLN A 321 -30.50 -21.14 12.99
C GLN A 321 -31.25 -20.31 11.93
N PRO A 322 -31.36 -20.80 10.67
CA PRO A 322 -31.95 -20.05 9.56
C PRO A 322 -33.40 -19.65 9.77
N GLU A 323 -34.09 -20.33 10.70
CA GLU A 323 -35.52 -20.18 10.96
C GLU A 323 -35.89 -18.81 11.57
N ASN A 324 -34.95 -18.09 12.19
CA ASN A 324 -35.21 -16.80 12.86
C ASN A 324 -34.62 -15.56 12.16
N ILE A 325 -33.91 -15.73 11.04
CA ILE A 325 -33.26 -14.61 10.33
C ILE A 325 -33.79 -14.56 8.90
N SER A 326 -34.48 -13.47 8.54
CA SER A 326 -34.96 -13.28 7.16
C SER A 326 -33.82 -13.46 6.15
N ILE A 327 -34.10 -14.10 5.01
CA ILE A 327 -33.15 -14.31 3.89
C ILE A 327 -32.42 -13.00 3.52
N ARG A 328 -33.12 -11.86 3.58
CA ARG A 328 -32.55 -10.53 3.33
C ARG A 328 -31.41 -10.15 4.29
N ARG A 329 -31.54 -10.48 5.58
CA ARG A 329 -30.50 -10.26 6.60
C ARG A 329 -29.35 -11.24 6.46
N GLN A 330 -29.63 -12.49 6.08
CA GLN A 330 -28.58 -13.49 5.82
C GLN A 330 -27.70 -13.07 4.62
N LEU A 331 -28.32 -12.62 3.52
CA LEU A 331 -27.60 -12.08 2.35
C LEU A 331 -26.77 -10.84 2.70
N LEU A 332 -27.29 -9.92 3.51
CA LEU A 332 -26.55 -8.75 3.98
C LEU A 332 -25.34 -9.12 4.84
N VAL A 333 -25.47 -10.10 5.74
CA VAL A 333 -24.36 -10.58 6.58
C VAL A 333 -23.30 -11.29 5.74
N LEU A 334 -23.72 -12.16 4.81
CA LEU A 334 -22.84 -12.85 3.87
C LEU A 334 -21.99 -11.84 3.08
N LEU A 335 -22.65 -10.79 2.60
CA LEU A 335 -22.02 -9.75 1.81
C LEU A 335 -21.10 -8.85 2.65
N PHE A 336 -21.48 -8.50 3.88
CA PHE A 336 -20.59 -7.78 4.79
C PHE A 336 -19.29 -8.56 5.03
N ILE A 337 -19.36 -9.89 5.17
CA ILE A 337 -18.18 -10.74 5.37
C ILE A 337 -17.36 -10.86 4.08
N CYS A 338 -17.99 -11.11 2.92
CA CYS A 338 -17.30 -11.26 1.64
C CYS A 338 -16.68 -9.96 1.12
N SER A 339 -17.23 -8.81 1.49
CA SER A 339 -16.95 -7.54 0.83
C SER A 339 -16.49 -6.45 1.80
N GLY A 340 -17.11 -6.36 2.98
CA GLY A 340 -16.75 -5.36 4.00
C GLY A 340 -15.38 -5.61 4.61
N LEU A 341 -15.04 -6.86 4.95
CA LEU A 341 -13.74 -7.21 5.51
C LEU A 341 -12.56 -6.91 4.57
N PRO A 342 -12.60 -7.29 3.28
CA PRO A 342 -11.57 -6.89 2.31
C PRO A 342 -11.45 -5.37 2.16
N LEU A 343 -12.57 -4.64 2.13
CA LEU A 343 -12.55 -3.18 1.99
C LEU A 343 -11.94 -2.49 3.22
N LEU A 344 -12.20 -3.03 4.42
CA LEU A 344 -11.62 -2.55 5.67
C LEU A 344 -10.11 -2.86 5.74
N ALA A 345 -9.69 -4.04 5.27
CA ALA A 345 -8.28 -4.38 5.12
C ALA A 345 -7.56 -3.48 4.11
N LEU A 346 -8.18 -3.20 2.95
CA LEU A 346 -7.66 -2.25 1.96
C LEU A 346 -7.61 -0.82 2.50
N SER A 347 -8.58 -0.40 3.32
CA SER A 347 -8.58 0.92 3.96
C SER A 347 -7.46 1.05 4.98
N LEU A 348 -7.26 0.06 5.84
CA LEU A 348 -6.14 0.01 6.78
C LEU A 348 -4.82 -0.01 6.02
N GLY A 349 -4.75 -0.78 4.93
CA GLY A 349 -3.56 -0.85 4.12
C GLY A 349 -3.24 0.45 3.36
N GLY A 350 -4.26 1.13 2.85
CA GLY A 350 -4.11 2.43 2.21
C GLY A 350 -3.57 3.49 3.18
N LEU A 351 -4.02 3.50 4.44
CA LEU A 351 -3.51 4.43 5.45
C LEU A 351 -2.03 4.20 5.77
N GLU A 352 -1.63 2.94 5.96
CA GLU A 352 -0.24 2.59 6.26
C GLU A 352 0.66 2.82 5.03
N HIS A 353 0.19 2.52 3.82
CA HIS A 353 0.88 2.84 2.56
C HIS A 353 1.14 4.34 2.44
N LEU A 354 0.14 5.20 2.68
CA LEU A 354 0.33 6.65 2.63
C LEU A 354 1.36 7.13 3.64
N LYS A 355 1.38 6.55 4.85
CA LYS A 355 2.38 6.87 5.86
C LYS A 355 3.80 6.47 5.41
N GLN A 356 3.95 5.25 4.89
CA GLN A 356 5.23 4.73 4.41
C GLN A 356 5.71 5.49 3.18
N GLN A 357 4.80 5.83 2.26
CA GLN A 357 5.09 6.65 1.09
C GLN A 357 5.55 8.05 1.50
N ARG A 358 4.92 8.65 2.52
CA ARG A 358 5.35 9.94 3.07
C ARG A 358 6.76 9.85 3.65
N GLU A 359 7.06 8.82 4.44
CA GLU A 359 8.41 8.60 4.97
C GLU A 359 9.44 8.38 3.84
N HIS A 360 9.10 7.63 2.81
CA HIS A 360 9.94 7.41 1.64
C HIS A 360 10.23 8.71 0.89
N LEU A 361 9.20 9.52 0.63
CA LEU A 361 9.34 10.83 -0.03
C LEU A 361 10.18 11.79 0.82
N ILE A 362 10.03 11.80 2.14
CA ILE A 362 10.87 12.61 3.05
C ILE A 362 12.33 12.19 2.95
N ARG A 363 12.61 10.88 2.98
CA ARG A 363 13.98 10.35 2.86
C ARG A 363 14.58 10.62 1.47
N SER A 364 13.79 10.46 0.42
CA SER A 364 14.22 10.77 -0.95
C SER A 364 14.52 12.25 -1.11
N ALA A 365 13.64 13.14 -0.61
CA ALA A 365 13.87 14.58 -0.60
C ALA A 365 15.12 14.97 0.21
N TYR A 366 15.33 14.32 1.36
CA TYR A 366 16.53 14.48 2.17
C TYR A 366 17.80 14.08 1.39
N GLN A 367 17.79 12.92 0.72
CA GLN A 367 18.88 12.46 -0.12
C GLN A 367 19.17 13.42 -1.29
N SER A 368 18.13 13.92 -1.97
CA SER A 368 18.29 14.92 -3.03
C SER A 368 18.91 16.22 -2.52
N CYS A 369 18.60 16.64 -1.28
CA CYS A 369 19.28 17.79 -0.67
C CYS A 369 20.79 17.53 -0.57
N ILE A 370 21.19 16.35 -0.08
CA ILE A 370 22.58 15.94 0.11
C ILE A 370 23.34 15.93 -1.21
N GLU A 371 22.83 15.21 -2.21
CA GLU A 371 23.47 15.04 -3.51
C GLU A 371 23.68 16.40 -4.19
N PHE A 372 22.70 17.30 -4.07
CA PHE A 372 22.79 18.62 -4.66
C PHE A 372 23.90 19.48 -4.04
N ILE A 373 23.98 19.55 -2.71
CA ILE A 373 25.03 20.33 -2.03
C ILE A 373 26.42 19.73 -2.21
N GLN A 374 26.55 18.39 -2.21
CA GLN A 374 27.81 17.71 -2.49
C GLN A 374 28.29 17.96 -3.92
N ALA A 375 27.39 17.93 -4.91
CA ALA A 375 27.73 18.24 -6.30
C ALA A 375 28.19 19.69 -6.49
N ILE A 376 27.71 20.64 -5.67
CA ILE A 376 28.18 22.03 -5.70
C ILE A 376 29.57 22.15 -5.07
N ASP A 377 29.77 21.53 -3.90
CA ASP A 377 31.07 21.51 -3.21
C ASP A 377 32.15 20.89 -4.12
N LEU A 378 31.87 19.76 -4.77
CA LEU A 378 32.79 19.13 -5.74
C LEU A 378 33.11 20.04 -6.94
N ARG A 379 32.12 20.76 -7.48
CA ARG A 379 32.33 21.69 -8.61
C ARG A 379 33.24 22.86 -8.25
N SER A 380 33.35 23.24 -6.98
CA SER A 380 34.26 24.30 -6.55
C SER A 380 35.74 23.99 -6.82
N SER A 381 36.12 22.71 -6.92
CA SER A 381 37.50 22.33 -7.27
C SER A 381 37.97 22.85 -8.63
N GLY A 382 37.04 23.08 -9.58
CA GLY A 382 37.35 23.64 -10.89
C GLY A 382 37.64 25.15 -10.89
N GLU A 383 37.42 25.83 -9.76
CA GLU A 383 37.55 27.28 -9.67
C GLU A 383 38.99 27.76 -9.80
N LEU A 384 39.96 26.99 -9.32
CA LEU A 384 41.39 27.30 -9.50
C LEU A 384 41.75 27.36 -10.99
N SER A 385 41.20 26.48 -11.83
CA SER A 385 41.39 26.53 -13.28
C SER A 385 40.81 27.81 -13.88
N HIS A 386 39.71 28.32 -13.34
CA HIS A 386 39.15 29.61 -13.75
C HIS A 386 40.06 30.78 -13.36
N VAL A 387 40.57 30.79 -12.11
CA VAL A 387 41.54 31.78 -11.63
C VAL A 387 42.79 31.76 -12.50
N MET A 388 43.31 30.58 -12.82
CA MET A 388 44.48 30.39 -13.68
C MET A 388 44.23 30.99 -15.08
N THR A 389 43.09 30.67 -15.70
CA THR A 389 42.72 31.22 -17.02
C THR A 389 42.63 32.76 -17.01
N LYS A 390 42.06 33.35 -15.96
CA LYS A 390 42.01 34.80 -15.78
C LYS A 390 43.39 35.41 -15.59
N SER A 391 44.25 34.75 -14.83
CA SER A 391 45.65 35.15 -14.62
C SER A 391 46.41 35.22 -15.94
N TYR A 392 46.29 34.19 -16.79
CA TYR A 392 46.88 34.18 -18.13
C TYR A 392 46.34 35.31 -19.03
N ASN A 393 45.04 35.58 -18.99
CA ASN A 393 44.46 36.69 -19.75
C ASN A 393 45.01 38.04 -19.30
N ALA A 394 45.22 38.23 -17.98
CA ALA A 394 45.82 39.44 -17.45
C ALA A 394 47.28 39.61 -17.86
N VAL A 395 48.05 38.52 -17.85
CA VAL A 395 49.41 38.49 -18.39
C VAL A 395 49.44 38.88 -19.87
N ASN A 396 48.53 38.35 -20.69
CA ASN A 396 48.46 38.67 -22.11
C ASN A 396 48.07 40.14 -22.35
N GLU A 397 47.12 40.67 -21.59
CA GLU A 397 46.78 42.09 -21.62
C GLU A 397 47.98 42.96 -21.20
N PHE A 398 48.70 42.59 -20.15
CA PHE A 398 49.91 43.26 -19.70
C PHE A 398 50.99 43.29 -20.82
N LYS A 399 51.23 42.15 -21.47
CA LYS A 399 52.16 42.02 -22.60
C LYS A 399 51.81 42.99 -23.73
N GLU A 400 50.54 43.03 -24.14
CA GLU A 400 50.08 43.88 -25.25
C GLU A 400 50.14 45.38 -24.93
N LEU A 401 49.74 45.78 -23.73
CA LEU A 401 49.77 47.19 -23.30
C LEU A 401 51.21 47.69 -23.15
N TYR A 402 52.10 46.85 -22.61
CA TYR A 402 53.51 47.19 -22.49
C TYR A 402 54.18 47.33 -23.86
N ARG A 403 53.88 46.45 -24.84
CA ARG A 403 54.34 46.61 -26.25
C ARG A 403 53.91 47.94 -26.86
N LYS A 404 52.68 48.38 -26.55
CA LYS A 404 52.12 49.65 -27.03
C LYS A 404 52.66 50.88 -26.29
N ARG A 405 53.49 50.70 -25.26
CA ARG A 405 54.03 51.77 -24.39
C ARG A 405 52.93 52.63 -23.75
N GLU A 406 51.83 51.98 -23.36
CA GLU A 406 50.77 52.65 -22.61
C GLU A 406 51.29 53.18 -21.27
N PRO A 407 50.70 54.27 -20.72
CA PRO A 407 51.09 54.81 -19.43
C PRO A 407 51.00 53.75 -18.31
N GLU A 408 51.96 53.75 -17.38
CA GLU A 408 52.03 52.79 -16.26
C GLU A 408 50.70 52.66 -15.49
N ARG A 409 49.99 53.77 -15.29
CA ARG A 409 48.65 53.78 -14.66
C ARG A 409 47.62 52.96 -15.43
N GLU A 410 47.60 53.12 -16.76
CA GLU A 410 46.64 52.44 -17.63
C GLU A 410 46.98 50.96 -17.76
N LEU A 411 48.28 50.64 -17.84
CA LEU A 411 48.80 49.27 -17.78
C LEU A 411 48.31 48.56 -16.51
N ILE A 412 48.51 49.17 -15.33
CA ILE A 412 48.07 48.60 -14.04
C ILE A 412 46.55 48.41 -14.01
N LEU A 413 45.76 49.42 -14.38
CA LEU A 413 44.30 49.37 -14.30
C LEU A 413 43.69 48.31 -15.23
N LYS A 414 44.16 48.24 -16.48
CA LYS A 414 43.67 47.26 -17.44
C LYS A 414 44.13 45.84 -17.09
N THR A 415 45.36 45.64 -16.65
CA THR A 415 45.81 44.33 -16.14
C THR A 415 44.99 43.90 -14.92
N LEU A 416 44.71 44.81 -13.97
CA LEU A 416 43.82 44.53 -12.83
C LEU A 416 42.40 44.17 -13.24
N SER A 417 41.87 44.78 -14.30
CA SER A 417 40.53 44.47 -14.80
C SER A 417 40.42 43.05 -15.39
N ARG A 418 41.55 42.41 -15.69
CA ARG A 418 41.62 41.07 -16.31
C ARG A 418 41.95 39.96 -15.32
N VAL A 419 42.61 40.26 -14.19
CA VAL A 419 42.85 39.27 -13.12
C VAL A 419 41.54 38.88 -12.45
N HIS A 420 41.56 37.77 -11.72
CA HIS A 420 40.39 37.31 -10.97
C HIS A 420 40.03 38.33 -9.86
N PRO A 421 38.74 38.59 -9.56
CA PRO A 421 38.35 39.57 -8.54
C PRO A 421 38.89 39.32 -7.13
N SER A 422 39.29 38.09 -6.83
CA SER A 422 39.90 37.70 -5.55
C SER A 422 41.39 38.08 -5.41
N THR A 423 41.98 38.79 -6.39
CA THR A 423 43.38 39.21 -6.31
C THR A 423 43.61 40.13 -5.12
N ILE A 424 44.56 39.75 -4.26
CA ILE A 424 45.07 40.59 -3.18
C ILE A 424 46.11 41.55 -3.75
N GLU A 425 47.06 41.02 -4.51
CA GLU A 425 48.11 41.80 -5.16
C GLU A 425 48.61 41.11 -6.43
N PHE A 426 49.13 41.90 -7.37
CA PHE A 426 50.02 41.39 -8.42
C PHE A 426 51.29 42.24 -8.49
N ARG A 427 52.35 41.63 -9.00
CA ARG A 427 53.68 42.24 -9.20
C ARG A 427 54.28 41.72 -10.50
N ALA A 428 54.92 42.60 -11.25
CA ALA A 428 55.73 42.26 -12.42
C ALA A 428 57.13 42.86 -12.22
N VAL A 429 58.12 42.00 -12.00
CA VAL A 429 59.51 42.37 -11.74
C VAL A 429 60.29 42.29 -13.05
N ALA A 430 61.02 43.34 -13.44
CA ALA A 430 61.88 43.31 -14.63
C ALA A 430 63.29 42.78 -14.30
N SER A 431 63.98 42.19 -15.27
CA SER A 431 65.39 41.80 -15.10
C SER A 431 66.30 43.03 -15.01
N SER A 432 67.26 43.02 -14.08
CA SER A 432 68.42 43.93 -13.93
C SER A 432 68.17 45.45 -13.80
N SER A 433 66.96 45.94 -14.06
CA SER A 433 66.50 47.28 -13.75
C SER A 433 65.71 47.21 -12.46
N ASN A 434 65.95 48.10 -11.48
CA ASN A 434 65.18 48.19 -10.23
C ASN A 434 63.73 48.66 -10.50
N TYR A 435 63.00 47.93 -11.34
CA TYR A 435 61.74 48.29 -11.96
C TYR A 435 60.70 47.21 -11.66
N ILE A 436 59.72 47.56 -10.83
CA ILE A 436 58.61 46.66 -10.48
C ILE A 436 57.30 47.37 -10.75
N ILE A 437 56.41 46.73 -11.49
CA ILE A 437 55.02 47.19 -11.61
C ILE A 437 54.18 46.40 -10.61
N ALA A 438 53.59 47.08 -9.64
CA ALA A 438 52.70 46.49 -8.64
C ALA A 438 51.26 46.99 -8.81
N HIS A 439 50.31 46.28 -8.21
CA HIS A 439 48.88 46.65 -8.26
C HIS A 439 48.56 48.07 -7.77
N ASN A 440 49.37 48.62 -6.86
CA ASN A 440 49.18 49.91 -6.22
C ASN A 440 50.18 50.99 -6.66
N GLY A 441 51.07 50.71 -7.61
CA GLY A 441 52.09 51.65 -8.04
C GLY A 441 53.27 51.02 -8.79
N VAL A 442 54.29 51.83 -9.08
CA VAL A 442 55.51 51.40 -9.78
C VAL A 442 56.72 51.72 -8.91
N TYR A 443 57.62 50.76 -8.78
CA TYR A 443 58.94 50.96 -8.19
C TYR A 443 59.94 51.25 -9.30
N ARG A 444 60.65 52.38 -9.23
CA ARG A 444 61.78 52.69 -10.12
C ARG A 444 62.76 53.64 -9.44
N ASP A 445 64.04 53.53 -9.79
CA ASP A 445 65.11 54.41 -9.28
C ASP A 445 65.23 54.47 -7.74
N GLY A 446 64.88 53.38 -7.05
CA GLY A 446 64.95 53.33 -5.58
C GLY A 446 63.75 53.94 -4.85
N PHE A 447 62.70 54.36 -5.56
CA PHE A 447 61.49 54.97 -4.99
C PHE A 447 60.22 54.26 -5.48
N PHE A 448 59.23 54.17 -4.60
CA PHE A 448 57.90 53.64 -4.94
C PHE A 448 56.94 54.79 -5.28
N TYR A 449 56.27 54.70 -6.42
CA TYR A 449 55.33 55.69 -6.95
C TYR A 449 53.90 55.13 -6.87
N HIS A 450 53.09 55.64 -5.92
CA HIS A 450 51.72 55.18 -5.72
C HIS A 450 50.76 55.61 -6.84
N ARG A 451 49.81 54.74 -7.17
CA ARG A 451 48.78 54.96 -8.21
C ARG A 451 47.79 56.08 -7.87
N ASP A 452 47.43 56.23 -6.59
CA ASP A 452 46.27 57.03 -6.14
C ASP A 452 46.65 58.39 -5.52
N SER A 453 47.94 58.74 -5.44
CA SER A 453 48.39 60.02 -4.86
C SER A 453 48.52 61.13 -5.91
N LEU A 454 47.72 62.19 -5.79
CA LEU A 454 47.89 63.45 -6.58
C LEU A 454 49.17 64.21 -6.20
N ASP A 455 49.70 63.99 -5.00
CA ASP A 455 51.00 64.46 -4.55
C ASP A 455 51.97 63.27 -4.45
N TYR A 456 53.07 63.33 -5.19
CA TYR A 456 54.16 62.34 -5.18
C TYR A 456 54.81 62.22 -3.79
N ARG A 457 54.23 61.46 -2.86
CA ARG A 457 54.92 61.07 -1.62
C ARG A 457 55.96 60.00 -1.94
N ARG A 458 57.23 60.35 -1.77
CA ARG A 458 58.37 59.43 -1.79
C ARG A 458 58.43 58.70 -0.46
N ASP A 459 58.06 57.43 -0.42
CA ASP A 459 58.32 56.55 0.72
C ASP A 459 59.57 55.68 0.47
N LYS A 460 60.32 55.37 1.53
CA LYS A 460 61.41 54.39 1.47
C LYS A 460 60.82 53.03 1.07
N THR A 461 61.52 52.30 0.19
CA THR A 461 61.10 50.99 -0.30
C THR A 461 60.76 50.06 0.88
N PRO A 462 59.51 49.56 0.97
CA PRO A 462 59.19 48.50 1.90
C PRO A 462 60.11 47.30 1.67
N VAL A 463 60.66 46.71 2.73
CA VAL A 463 61.61 45.58 2.67
C VAL A 463 61.10 44.46 1.75
N GLN A 464 59.79 44.18 1.79
CA GLN A 464 59.12 43.19 0.95
C GLN A 464 59.18 43.48 -0.56
N ILE A 465 59.17 44.75 -0.97
CA ILE A 465 59.26 45.15 -2.39
C ILE A 465 60.72 44.98 -2.87
N SER A 466 61.68 45.36 -2.04
CA SER A 466 63.11 45.16 -2.34
C SER A 466 63.45 43.68 -2.50
N MET A 467 62.95 42.83 -1.60
CA MET A 467 63.19 41.38 -1.66
C MET A 467 62.53 40.75 -2.89
N ALA A 468 61.28 41.12 -3.19
CA ALA A 468 60.61 40.64 -4.41
C ALA A 468 61.36 41.05 -5.68
N ASN A 469 61.92 42.28 -5.72
CA ASN A 469 62.74 42.74 -6.83
C ASN A 469 63.98 41.89 -7.02
N GLN A 470 64.73 41.68 -5.93
CA GLN A 470 65.99 40.98 -5.94
C GLN A 470 65.82 39.50 -6.30
N LEU A 471 64.81 38.84 -5.72
CA LEU A 471 64.48 37.45 -6.04
C LEU A 471 63.95 37.28 -7.47
N GLY A 472 63.04 38.16 -7.90
CA GLY A 472 62.51 38.13 -9.26
C GLY A 472 63.59 38.41 -10.30
N SER A 473 64.49 39.36 -10.05
CA SER A 473 65.62 39.66 -10.93
C SER A 473 66.60 38.49 -10.99
N TYR A 474 66.95 37.90 -9.85
CA TYR A 474 67.81 36.70 -9.80
C TYR A 474 67.18 35.54 -10.57
N TYR A 475 65.88 35.29 -10.38
CA TYR A 475 65.16 34.25 -11.08
C TYR A 475 65.13 34.47 -12.60
N LEU A 476 64.91 35.70 -13.05
CA LEU A 476 64.96 36.06 -14.47
C LEU A 476 66.36 35.94 -15.05
N ASP A 477 67.39 36.41 -14.34
CA ASP A 477 68.78 36.32 -14.79
C ASP A 477 69.20 34.85 -14.92
N PHE A 478 68.82 34.01 -13.94
CA PHE A 478 69.00 32.57 -13.99
C PHE A 478 68.27 31.93 -15.20
N PHE A 479 66.99 32.24 -15.39
CA PHE A 479 66.19 31.69 -16.49
C PHE A 479 66.72 32.11 -17.87
N ASN A 480 67.15 33.37 -18.00
CA ASN A 480 67.69 33.93 -19.23
C ASN A 480 69.15 33.53 -19.51
N GLY A 481 69.78 32.75 -18.62
CA GLY A 481 71.17 32.33 -18.76
C GLY A 481 72.18 33.48 -18.64
N VAL A 482 71.82 34.56 -17.96
CA VAL A 482 72.70 35.69 -17.68
C VAL A 482 73.67 35.30 -16.56
N ALA A 483 74.95 35.64 -16.70
CA ALA A 483 75.94 35.36 -15.67
C ALA A 483 75.60 36.14 -14.38
N ILE A 484 75.25 35.40 -13.34
CA ILE A 484 74.87 35.94 -12.04
C ILE A 484 76.13 36.44 -11.33
N ASN A 485 76.20 37.74 -11.04
CA ASN A 485 77.31 38.31 -10.27
C ASN A 485 77.17 37.95 -8.78
N PRO A 486 78.10 37.19 -8.18
CA PRO A 486 78.01 36.80 -6.78
C PRO A 486 77.92 38.00 -5.83
N GLU A 487 78.65 39.09 -6.08
CA GLU A 487 78.65 40.27 -5.20
C GLU A 487 77.30 41.00 -5.21
N GLN A 488 76.60 41.01 -6.34
CA GLN A 488 75.31 41.69 -6.49
C GLN A 488 74.17 40.96 -5.75
N TYR A 489 74.31 39.64 -5.61
CA TYR A 489 73.29 38.78 -5.02
C TYR A 489 73.72 38.17 -3.69
N THR A 490 74.92 38.45 -3.15
CA THR A 490 75.34 37.96 -1.82
C THR A 490 74.37 38.41 -0.73
N ASP A 491 73.96 39.69 -0.76
CA ASP A 491 72.97 40.21 0.19
C ASP A 491 71.60 39.58 -0.03
N THR A 492 71.23 39.28 -1.28
CA THR A 492 69.97 38.60 -1.61
C THR A 492 70.01 37.16 -1.16
N GLU A 493 71.06 36.40 -1.44
CA GLU A 493 71.26 35.03 -0.99
C GLU A 493 71.22 34.96 0.53
N MET A 494 71.96 35.84 1.22
CA MET A 494 71.91 35.94 2.68
C MET A 494 70.50 36.27 3.19
N LEU A 495 69.83 37.29 2.63
CA LEU A 495 68.47 37.64 3.04
C LEU A 495 67.46 36.54 2.69
N THR A 496 67.66 35.82 1.60
CA THR A 496 66.69 34.81 1.15
C THR A 496 66.88 33.51 1.92
N GLU A 497 68.12 33.09 2.16
CA GLU A 497 68.43 32.01 3.11
C GLU A 497 68.00 32.38 4.52
N MET A 498 68.20 33.64 4.92
CA MET A 498 67.72 34.10 6.20
C MET A 498 66.21 33.96 6.29
N PHE A 499 65.42 34.45 5.33
CA PHE A 499 63.95 34.51 5.46
C PHE A 499 63.20 33.24 5.04
N PHE A 500 63.75 32.44 4.14
CA PHE A 500 63.11 31.23 3.61
C PHE A 500 63.80 29.94 4.07
N GLN A 501 64.96 30.02 4.74
CA GLN A 501 65.77 28.88 5.19
C GLN A 501 66.11 27.86 4.10
N LYS A 502 66.04 28.32 2.85
CA LYS A 502 66.38 27.60 1.63
C LYS A 502 67.49 28.36 0.94
N THR A 503 68.40 27.63 0.33
CA THR A 503 69.39 28.25 -0.57
C THR A 503 68.67 28.93 -1.72
N ILE A 504 69.26 29.98 -2.28
CA ILE A 504 68.66 30.67 -3.43
C ILE A 504 68.41 29.72 -4.62
N VAL A 505 69.22 28.68 -4.76
CA VAL A 505 69.07 27.61 -5.76
C VAL A 505 67.82 26.76 -5.53
N GLU A 506 67.56 26.33 -4.29
CA GLU A 506 66.36 25.56 -3.94
C GLU A 506 65.08 26.37 -4.20
N MET A 507 65.08 27.66 -3.89
CA MET A 507 63.94 28.52 -4.19
C MET A 507 63.72 28.73 -5.69
N VAL A 508 64.79 28.93 -6.45
CA VAL A 508 64.66 29.01 -7.92
C VAL A 508 64.10 27.70 -8.47
N HIS A 509 64.52 26.54 -7.94
CA HIS A 509 63.94 25.25 -8.32
C HIS A 509 62.43 25.19 -8.03
N ASP A 510 62.00 25.61 -6.84
CA ASP A 510 60.57 25.67 -6.47
C ASP A 510 59.78 26.63 -7.39
N LEU A 511 60.35 27.80 -7.72
CA LEU A 511 59.75 28.76 -8.64
C LEU A 511 59.62 28.20 -10.07
N ILE A 512 60.56 27.39 -10.53
CA ILE A 512 60.47 26.70 -11.84
C ILE A 512 59.31 25.72 -11.84
N LEU A 513 59.17 24.89 -10.80
CA LEU A 513 58.07 23.92 -10.69
C LEU A 513 56.71 24.60 -10.64
N ALA A 514 56.66 25.80 -10.07
CA ALA A 514 55.45 26.59 -9.87
C ALA A 514 55.11 27.53 -11.03
N THR A 515 56.03 27.73 -11.97
CA THR A 515 55.81 28.59 -13.14
C THR A 515 54.69 28.02 -14.00
N ASP A 516 53.84 28.90 -14.53
CA ASP A 516 52.67 28.55 -15.35
C ASP A 516 51.56 27.80 -14.58
N ASN A 517 51.66 27.74 -13.25
CA ASN A 517 50.69 27.10 -12.36
C ASN A 517 50.25 28.04 -11.22
N ILE A 518 49.27 27.57 -10.42
CA ILE A 518 48.91 28.17 -9.13
C ILE A 518 49.46 27.28 -8.02
N GLU A 519 50.31 27.85 -7.17
CA GLU A 519 50.80 27.18 -5.97
C GLU A 519 50.28 27.89 -4.72
N PHE A 520 50.03 27.13 -3.66
CA PHE A 520 49.67 27.70 -2.37
C PHE A 520 50.96 28.13 -1.64
N MET A 521 50.99 29.37 -1.20
CA MET A 521 52.15 29.97 -0.54
C MET A 521 51.71 30.85 0.64
N GLY A 522 52.62 31.08 1.59
CA GLY A 522 52.38 32.00 2.69
C GLY A 522 53.37 31.82 3.84
N TRP A 523 53.62 32.89 4.58
CA TRP A 523 54.50 32.87 5.75
C TRP A 523 53.70 32.50 6.98
N GLY A 524 53.92 31.29 7.52
CA GLY A 524 53.14 30.78 8.65
C GLY A 524 51.85 30.05 8.29
N SER A 525 51.35 30.17 7.05
CA SER A 525 50.10 29.54 6.57
C SER A 525 50.23 29.11 5.10
N ASN A 526 49.49 28.11 4.65
CA ASN A 526 49.50 27.66 3.25
C ASN A 526 48.20 28.01 2.51
N ASP A 527 47.71 29.23 2.73
CA ASP A 527 46.31 29.59 2.43
C ASP A 527 46.16 30.50 1.21
N PHE A 528 47.27 31.01 0.66
CA PHE A 528 47.23 32.00 -0.42
C PHE A 528 47.64 31.35 -1.76
N PRO A 529 46.70 31.10 -2.67
CA PRO A 529 47.02 30.69 -4.04
C PRO A 529 47.75 31.82 -4.77
N VAL A 530 48.91 31.53 -5.32
CA VAL A 530 49.76 32.45 -6.08
C VAL A 530 49.98 31.89 -7.48
N PHE A 531 49.60 32.67 -8.48
CA PHE A 531 49.92 32.39 -9.88
C PHE A 531 51.25 33.02 -10.26
N MET A 532 52.09 32.31 -11.01
CA MET A 532 53.39 32.81 -11.46
C MET A 532 53.60 32.55 -12.95
N ASN A 533 54.16 33.53 -13.67
CA ASN A 533 54.41 33.42 -15.11
C ASN A 533 55.65 34.23 -15.53
N LEU A 534 56.39 33.70 -16.50
CA LEU A 534 57.48 34.40 -17.17
C LEU A 534 56.98 35.07 -18.45
N ILE A 535 57.22 36.37 -18.56
CA ILE A 535 56.70 37.23 -19.62
C ILE A 535 57.84 37.61 -20.56
N ALA A 536 57.80 37.06 -21.78
CA ALA A 536 58.64 37.48 -22.90
C ALA A 536 57.87 38.46 -23.81
N ILE A 537 58.42 39.66 -24.02
CA ILE A 537 57.82 40.77 -24.76
C ILE A 537 58.69 41.17 -25.96
N ILE A 538 59.98 41.43 -25.71
CA ILE A 538 60.94 41.98 -26.70
C ILE A 538 61.44 40.85 -27.60
N ARG A 539 61.86 39.73 -27.00
CA ARG A 539 62.28 38.53 -27.73
C ARG A 539 61.68 37.28 -27.10
N PRO A 540 61.31 36.25 -27.90
CA PRO A 540 60.68 35.04 -27.38
C PRO A 540 61.63 34.13 -26.57
N ASP A 541 62.95 34.30 -26.74
CA ASP A 541 64.01 33.56 -26.05
C ASP A 541 64.40 34.17 -24.69
N ILE A 542 63.88 35.35 -24.34
CA ILE A 542 64.23 36.05 -23.10
C ILE A 542 62.96 36.48 -22.36
N ALA A 543 62.87 36.12 -21.08
CA ALA A 543 61.86 36.63 -20.17
C ALA A 543 62.23 38.06 -19.74
N ASP A 544 61.39 39.02 -20.08
CA ASP A 544 61.55 40.43 -19.70
C ASP A 544 61.01 40.69 -18.29
N PHE A 545 59.91 40.01 -17.90
CA PHE A 545 59.30 40.16 -16.58
C PHE A 545 58.98 38.81 -15.92
N PHE A 546 59.11 38.77 -14.59
CA PHE A 546 58.55 37.74 -13.73
C PHE A 546 57.27 38.27 -13.10
N PHE A 547 56.14 37.67 -13.46
CA PHE A 547 54.81 38.08 -13.04
C PHE A 547 54.29 37.15 -11.95
N MET A 548 53.77 37.74 -10.88
CA MET A 548 53.11 37.03 -9.79
C MET A 548 51.77 37.69 -9.46
N ALA A 549 50.74 36.89 -9.21
CA ALA A 549 49.46 37.36 -8.71
C ALA A 549 48.99 36.47 -7.55
N ALA A 550 48.80 37.06 -6.38
CA ALA A 550 48.31 36.38 -5.18
C ALA A 550 46.80 36.59 -5.02
N TYR A 551 46.11 35.54 -4.60
CA TYR A 551 44.66 35.51 -4.48
C TYR A 551 44.22 35.11 -3.07
N GLU A 552 43.06 35.60 -2.64
CA GLU A 552 42.45 35.23 -1.37
C GLU A 552 41.51 34.02 -1.56
N SER A 553 41.79 32.91 -0.88
CA SER A 553 41.01 31.66 -0.99
C SER A 553 39.53 31.82 -0.65
N THR A 554 39.21 32.60 0.38
CA THR A 554 37.82 32.92 0.77
C THR A 554 37.08 33.70 -0.32
N SER A 555 37.76 34.65 -0.98
CA SER A 555 37.17 35.43 -2.06
C SER A 555 37.03 34.63 -3.35
N ILE A 556 37.90 33.64 -3.63
CA ILE A 556 37.70 32.67 -4.72
C ILE A 556 36.39 31.90 -4.51
N ASN A 557 36.21 31.30 -3.32
CA ASN A 557 35.01 30.55 -2.97
C ASN A 557 33.74 31.41 -2.98
N ARG A 558 33.84 32.67 -2.54
CA ARG A 558 32.74 33.64 -2.60
C ARG A 558 32.34 33.96 -4.04
N GLU A 559 33.31 34.18 -4.92
CA GLU A 559 33.04 34.45 -6.34
C GLU A 559 32.42 33.24 -7.04
N PHE A 560 32.84 32.01 -6.70
CA PHE A 560 32.19 30.80 -7.16
C PHE A 560 30.69 30.78 -6.80
N ILE A 561 30.37 30.99 -5.51
CA ILE A 561 29.00 30.96 -5.01
C ILE A 561 28.15 32.07 -5.64
N MET A 562 28.72 33.25 -5.82
CA MET A 562 28.05 34.35 -6.54
C MET A 562 27.71 33.96 -7.98
N ARG A 563 28.64 33.34 -8.71
CA ARG A 563 28.39 32.88 -10.08
C ARG A 563 27.40 31.74 -10.15
N GLN A 564 27.30 30.91 -9.11
CA GLN A 564 26.31 29.84 -9.02
C GLN A 564 24.93 30.34 -8.55
N THR A 565 24.79 31.58 -8.07
CA THR A 565 23.57 32.08 -7.43
C THR A 565 22.31 31.88 -8.28
N ASP A 566 22.35 32.13 -9.59
CA ASP A 566 21.20 31.89 -10.47
C ASP A 566 20.85 30.40 -10.60
N ASN A 567 21.86 29.52 -10.61
CA ASN A 567 21.67 28.06 -10.66
C ASN A 567 21.14 27.52 -9.32
N LEU A 568 21.52 28.15 -8.20
CA LEU A 568 21.00 27.81 -6.87
C LEU A 568 19.50 28.13 -6.78
N LEU A 569 19.09 29.26 -7.35
CA LEU A 569 17.69 29.70 -7.41
C LEU A 569 16.86 28.92 -8.43
N ARG A 570 17.48 28.44 -9.53
CA ARG A 570 16.83 27.70 -10.61
C ARG A 570 17.32 26.26 -10.65
N ASN A 571 16.82 25.44 -9.74
CA ASN A 571 17.06 24.00 -9.77
C ASN A 571 15.75 23.23 -10.04
N GLU A 572 15.86 22.16 -10.85
CA GLU A 572 14.72 21.34 -11.28
C GLU A 572 14.01 20.64 -10.10
N ALA A 573 14.73 20.43 -9.01
CA ALA A 573 14.22 19.79 -7.79
C ALA A 573 13.41 20.74 -6.88
N GLY A 574 13.37 22.05 -7.17
CA GLY A 574 12.68 23.05 -6.34
C GLY A 574 13.29 23.27 -4.95
N LEU A 575 14.56 22.89 -4.76
CA LEU A 575 15.31 23.04 -3.51
C LEU A 575 15.58 24.53 -3.22
N LYS A 576 15.54 24.92 -1.95
CA LYS A 576 16.14 26.18 -1.50
C LYS A 576 17.52 25.90 -0.95
N VAL A 577 18.54 26.53 -1.53
CA VAL A 577 19.94 26.27 -1.16
C VAL A 577 20.59 27.55 -0.65
N PHE A 578 21.25 27.43 0.49
CA PHE A 578 21.89 28.52 1.19
C PHE A 578 23.34 28.20 1.54
N PHE A 579 24.20 29.21 1.53
CA PHE A 579 25.60 29.13 1.93
C PHE A 579 25.89 30.18 2.99
N TYR A 580 26.78 29.88 3.94
CA TYR A 580 27.10 30.79 5.03
C TYR A 580 28.62 30.86 5.30
N ASP A 581 29.20 32.07 5.25
CA ASP A 581 30.66 32.31 5.26
C ASP A 581 31.20 33.02 6.51
N LYS A 582 30.45 32.95 7.63
CA LYS A 582 30.61 33.71 8.90
C LYS A 582 30.00 35.12 8.89
N TYR A 583 29.89 35.77 7.73
CA TYR A 583 29.40 37.16 7.64
C TYR A 583 28.04 37.26 6.98
N GLN A 584 27.82 36.49 5.91
CA GLN A 584 26.66 36.61 5.05
C GLN A 584 26.07 35.25 4.68
N ILE A 585 24.76 35.23 4.44
CA ILE A 585 24.04 34.09 3.89
C ILE A 585 23.79 34.36 2.41
N TYR A 586 24.18 33.42 1.55
CA TYR A 586 23.97 33.45 0.10
C TYR A 586 22.82 32.52 -0.26
N PRO A 587 21.99 32.85 -1.27
CA PRO A 587 22.02 34.07 -2.07
C PRO A 587 21.71 35.32 -1.22
N ILE A 588 22.42 36.42 -1.49
CA ILE A 588 22.25 37.67 -0.75
C ILE A 588 20.97 38.35 -1.23
N ASP A 589 19.92 38.25 -0.43
CA ASP A 589 18.73 39.08 -0.56
C ASP A 589 18.42 39.81 0.75
N ARG A 590 17.42 40.71 0.73
CA ARG A 590 17.04 41.48 1.93
C ARG A 590 16.44 40.59 3.03
N GLU A 591 15.90 39.43 2.70
CA GLU A 591 15.21 38.53 3.64
C GLU A 591 16.20 37.60 4.37
N ASN A 592 17.19 37.05 3.67
CA ASN A 592 18.17 36.09 4.17
C ASN A 592 19.28 36.74 5.01
N ARG A 593 19.63 38.01 4.75
CA ARG A 593 20.77 38.68 5.41
C ARG A 593 20.61 38.79 6.94
N HIS A 594 19.37 38.83 7.42
CA HIS A 594 19.05 39.00 8.84
C HIS A 594 18.06 37.96 9.40
N HIS A 595 17.75 36.87 8.68
CA HIS A 595 16.78 35.89 9.16
C HIS A 595 17.35 35.09 10.35
N PRO A 596 16.82 35.26 11.58
CA PRO A 596 17.37 34.61 12.78
C PRO A 596 17.22 33.08 12.74
N GLU A 597 16.17 32.58 12.09
CA GLU A 597 15.90 31.14 11.94
C GLU A 597 16.98 30.44 11.11
N LEU A 598 17.41 31.03 9.98
CA LEU A 598 18.49 30.46 9.16
C LEU A 598 19.81 30.41 9.92
N ARG A 599 20.14 31.46 10.69
CA ARG A 599 21.35 31.45 11.53
C ARG A 599 21.30 30.33 12.57
N GLN A 600 20.16 30.14 13.25
CA GLN A 600 20.00 29.02 14.19
C GLN A 600 20.09 27.65 13.53
N ILE A 601 19.73 27.52 12.26
CA ILE A 601 19.92 26.28 11.49
C ILE A 601 21.41 26.11 11.17
N PHE A 602 22.08 27.14 10.67
CA PHE A 602 23.53 27.12 10.39
C PHE A 602 24.38 26.85 11.65
N ASP A 603 23.97 27.34 12.81
CA ASP A 603 24.64 27.06 14.09
C ASP A 603 24.50 25.59 14.53
N ARG A 604 23.45 24.91 14.06
CA ARG A 604 23.22 23.46 14.27
C ARG A 604 23.88 22.59 13.20
N ILE A 605 24.28 23.16 12.06
CA ILE A 605 24.97 22.44 11.01
C ILE A 605 26.38 22.09 11.49
N GLY A 606 26.63 20.79 11.61
CA GLY A 606 27.93 20.25 11.95
C GLY A 606 28.87 20.13 10.75
N THR A 607 30.04 19.57 11.02
CA THR A 607 30.97 19.11 9.98
C THR A 607 30.47 17.87 9.24
N HIS A 608 29.56 17.10 9.85
CA HIS A 608 29.00 15.88 9.30
C HIS A 608 27.54 16.06 8.88
N LEU A 609 27.11 15.28 7.88
CA LEU A 609 25.71 15.18 7.54
C LEU A 609 24.96 14.37 8.62
N PRO A 610 23.80 14.86 9.10
CA PRO A 610 22.99 14.11 10.05
C PRO A 610 22.44 12.82 9.42
N SER A 611 22.32 11.76 10.21
CA SER A 611 21.78 10.47 9.78
C SER A 611 20.26 10.48 9.61
N GLU A 612 19.54 11.35 10.31
CA GLU A 612 18.08 11.47 10.19
C GLU A 612 17.67 12.74 9.44
N PRO A 613 16.59 12.67 8.62
CA PRO A 613 16.01 13.85 7.99
C PRO A 613 15.71 14.93 9.03
N GLN A 614 16.32 16.10 8.85
CA GLN A 614 16.10 17.22 9.76
C GLN A 614 14.91 18.03 9.30
N HIS A 615 14.12 18.51 10.26
CA HIS A 615 12.95 19.32 10.00
C HIS A 615 13.14 20.73 10.55
N CYS A 616 12.76 21.74 9.78
CA CYS A 616 12.70 23.13 10.24
C CYS A 616 11.44 23.81 9.73
N SER A 617 11.08 24.92 10.38
CA SER A 617 10.12 25.87 9.84
C SER A 617 10.87 27.08 9.32
N TYR A 618 10.56 27.51 8.11
CA TYR A 618 11.15 28.67 7.47
C TYR A 618 10.11 29.38 6.60
N ALA A 619 10.00 30.70 6.75
CA ALA A 619 9.03 31.55 6.04
C ALA A 619 7.56 31.09 6.17
N GLY A 620 7.19 30.52 7.32
CA GLY A 620 5.83 30.02 7.59
C GLY A 620 5.52 28.63 6.99
N GLU A 621 6.48 27.99 6.33
CA GLU A 621 6.37 26.64 5.78
C GLU A 621 7.28 25.67 6.52
N ASN A 622 6.96 24.36 6.46
CA ASN A 622 7.83 23.31 7.00
C ASN A 622 8.71 22.74 5.89
N TRP A 623 9.97 22.48 6.23
CA TRP A 623 11.00 22.02 5.30
C TRP A 623 11.71 20.81 5.87
N VAL A 624 12.11 19.91 4.98
CA VAL A 624 13.17 18.92 5.25
C VAL A 624 14.48 19.56 4.82
N TYR A 625 15.51 19.53 5.66
CA TYR A 625 16.79 20.14 5.32
C TYR A 625 17.96 19.21 5.59
N SER A 626 19.04 19.43 4.84
CA SER A 626 20.35 18.83 5.08
C SER A 626 21.43 19.89 4.89
N GLY A 627 22.50 19.81 5.67
CA GLY A 627 23.61 20.73 5.58
C GLY A 627 24.85 20.22 6.26
N TYR A 628 26.01 20.68 5.79
CA TYR A 628 27.32 20.38 6.36
C TYR A 628 28.31 21.52 6.06
N LYS A 629 29.41 21.56 6.79
CA LYS A 629 30.53 22.48 6.51
C LYS A 629 31.33 22.00 5.31
N GLY A 630 31.51 22.85 4.29
CA GLY A 630 32.07 22.50 2.99
C GLY A 630 33.47 21.85 3.06
N ASN A 631 33.67 20.83 2.24
CA ASN A 631 34.93 20.08 2.16
C ASN A 631 35.96 20.81 1.28
N LEU A 632 35.51 21.33 0.14
CA LEU A 632 36.33 22.09 -0.81
C LEU A 632 36.04 23.59 -0.71
N LEU A 633 34.78 23.94 -0.43
CA LEU A 633 34.37 25.30 -0.06
C LEU A 633 34.75 25.62 1.38
N HIS A 634 36.05 25.75 1.63
CA HIS A 634 36.59 26.15 2.92
C HIS A 634 35.96 27.46 3.40
N ASN A 635 35.62 27.51 4.68
CA ASN A 635 34.93 28.60 5.38
C ASN A 635 33.44 28.78 5.07
N PHE A 636 32.82 27.92 4.25
CA PHE A 636 31.38 27.95 4.02
C PHE A 636 30.65 26.77 4.68
N SER A 637 29.48 27.04 5.26
CA SER A 637 28.48 26.03 5.59
C SER A 637 27.42 25.98 4.49
N LEU A 638 27.08 24.78 4.03
CA LEU A 638 26.10 24.53 2.98
C LEU A 638 24.81 24.02 3.60
N LEU A 639 23.67 24.45 3.06
CA LEU A 639 22.34 24.05 3.49
C LEU A 639 21.43 23.92 2.27
N ALA A 640 20.75 22.79 2.12
CA ALA A 640 19.66 22.61 1.17
C ALA A 640 18.37 22.22 1.89
N MET A 641 17.26 22.77 1.42
CA MET A 641 15.92 22.57 1.98
C MET A 641 14.95 22.14 0.89
N TYR A 642 14.14 21.13 1.19
CA TYR A 642 13.04 20.65 0.37
C TYR A 642 11.70 20.96 1.04
N PRO A 643 10.73 21.56 0.34
CA PRO A 643 9.46 21.97 0.92
C PRO A 643 8.60 20.75 1.28
N LEU A 644 8.19 20.65 2.55
CA LEU A 644 7.34 19.54 3.03
C LEU A 644 5.93 19.62 2.42
N SER A 645 5.48 20.83 2.04
CA SER A 645 4.20 21.06 1.36
C SER A 645 4.10 20.32 0.02
N THR A 646 5.19 20.18 -0.73
CA THR A 646 5.22 19.41 -1.99
C THR A 646 5.00 17.92 -1.72
N ILE A 647 5.60 17.39 -0.64
CA ILE A 647 5.39 16.00 -0.21
C ILE A 647 3.96 15.81 0.28
N ASP A 648 3.48 16.70 1.15
CA ASP A 648 2.13 16.61 1.70
C ASP A 648 1.06 16.73 0.59
N THR A 649 1.30 17.55 -0.45
CA THR A 649 0.40 17.64 -1.63
C THR A 649 0.40 16.36 -2.46
N ALA A 650 1.56 15.72 -2.65
CA ALA A 650 1.64 14.44 -3.36
C ALA A 650 0.88 13.33 -2.60
N ILE A 651 1.08 13.27 -1.27
CA ILE A 651 0.37 12.35 -0.39
C ILE A 651 -1.13 12.65 -0.36
N GLU A 652 -1.53 13.92 -0.38
CA GLU A 652 -2.93 14.31 -0.42
C GLU A 652 -3.62 13.84 -1.71
N LYS A 653 -2.94 13.98 -2.85
CA LYS A 653 -3.45 13.52 -4.15
C LYS A 653 -3.62 12.00 -4.19
N GLU A 654 -2.66 11.26 -3.65
CA GLU A 654 -2.73 9.80 -3.54
C GLU A 654 -3.81 9.36 -2.54
N ARG A 655 -3.95 10.06 -1.41
CA ARG A 655 -5.02 9.86 -0.44
C ARG A 655 -6.39 10.06 -1.05
N GLN A 656 -6.59 11.15 -1.79
CA GLN A 656 -7.84 11.43 -2.49
C GLN A 656 -8.14 10.31 -3.51
N PHE A 657 -7.14 9.87 -4.28
CA PHE A 657 -7.30 8.76 -5.21
C PHE A 657 -7.75 7.46 -4.51
N ILE A 658 -7.11 7.10 -3.39
CA ILE A 658 -7.48 5.92 -2.58
C ILE A 658 -8.91 6.05 -2.04
N VAL A 659 -9.27 7.21 -1.48
CA VAL A 659 -10.60 7.48 -0.93
C VAL A 659 -11.69 7.42 -2.01
N TYR A 660 -11.47 8.08 -3.15
CA TYR A 660 -12.42 8.05 -4.26
C TYR A 660 -12.57 6.64 -4.86
N SER A 661 -11.47 5.90 -5.00
CA SER A 661 -11.50 4.51 -5.48
C SER A 661 -12.26 3.60 -4.50
N ALA A 662 -12.06 3.77 -3.19
CA ALA A 662 -12.77 3.04 -2.16
C ALA A 662 -14.28 3.38 -2.16
N LEU A 663 -14.65 4.66 -2.30
CA LEU A 663 -16.04 5.08 -2.40
C LEU A 663 -16.71 4.51 -3.66
N ALA A 664 -16.04 4.58 -4.82
CA ALA A 664 -16.55 4.02 -6.06
C ALA A 664 -16.77 2.50 -5.94
N THR A 665 -15.81 1.79 -5.34
CA THR A 665 -15.95 0.35 -5.09
C THR A 665 -17.12 0.07 -4.15
N LEU A 666 -17.29 0.83 -3.07
CA LEU A 666 -18.42 0.70 -2.16
C LEU A 666 -19.78 0.91 -2.88
N VAL A 667 -19.88 1.92 -3.73
CA VAL A 667 -21.11 2.21 -4.50
C VAL A 667 -21.40 1.08 -5.49
N ILE A 668 -20.40 0.59 -6.23
CA ILE A 668 -20.55 -0.54 -7.15
C ILE A 668 -21.02 -1.78 -6.38
N LEU A 669 -20.40 -2.05 -5.23
CA LEU A 669 -20.68 -3.24 -4.45
C LEU A 669 -22.09 -3.17 -3.82
N LEU A 670 -22.49 -2.02 -3.29
CA LEU A 670 -23.85 -1.79 -2.81
C LEU A 670 -24.88 -1.94 -3.94
N SER A 671 -24.59 -1.39 -5.12
CA SER A 671 -25.47 -1.48 -6.29
C SER A 671 -25.63 -2.93 -6.75
N LEU A 672 -24.52 -3.67 -6.89
CA LEU A 672 -24.52 -5.08 -7.27
C LEU A 672 -25.28 -5.92 -6.22
N THR A 673 -25.10 -5.61 -4.94
CA THR A 673 -25.82 -6.25 -3.83
C THR A 673 -27.31 -6.06 -3.94
N LEU A 674 -27.75 -4.81 -4.12
CA LEU A 674 -29.16 -4.48 -4.24
C LEU A 674 -29.76 -5.15 -5.47
N LEU A 675 -29.02 -5.20 -6.58
CA LEU A 675 -29.41 -5.89 -7.81
C LEU A 675 -29.57 -7.39 -7.58
N PHE A 676 -28.58 -8.06 -6.98
CA PHE A 676 -28.65 -9.49 -6.63
C PHE A 676 -29.77 -9.79 -5.62
N ALA A 677 -29.91 -8.96 -4.58
CA ALA A 677 -30.99 -9.13 -3.61
C ALA A 677 -32.36 -8.99 -4.30
N HIS A 678 -32.51 -8.03 -5.20
CA HIS A 678 -33.74 -7.84 -5.97
C HIS A 678 -34.02 -9.00 -6.93
N SER A 679 -33.00 -9.49 -7.65
CA SER A 679 -33.14 -10.58 -8.62
C SER A 679 -33.60 -11.90 -7.99
N PHE A 680 -33.27 -12.14 -6.72
CA PHE A 680 -33.73 -13.33 -5.99
C PHE A 680 -35.03 -13.12 -5.20
N THR A 681 -35.21 -11.95 -4.58
CA THR A 681 -36.36 -11.75 -3.66
C THR A 681 -37.68 -11.53 -4.37
N VAL A 682 -37.68 -10.89 -5.54
CA VAL A 682 -38.92 -10.64 -6.31
C VAL A 682 -39.53 -11.93 -6.86
N PRO A 683 -38.79 -12.81 -7.56
CA PRO A 683 -39.35 -14.09 -8.03
C PRO A 683 -39.88 -14.96 -6.89
N LEU A 684 -39.16 -15.00 -5.76
CA LEU A 684 -39.56 -15.80 -4.61
C LEU A 684 -40.89 -15.31 -3.98
N ALA A 685 -41.09 -13.98 -3.93
CA ALA A 685 -42.33 -13.41 -3.44
C ALA A 685 -43.52 -13.74 -4.37
N GLN A 686 -43.31 -13.71 -5.69
CA GLN A 686 -44.35 -14.07 -6.66
C GLN A 686 -44.70 -15.56 -6.60
N LEU A 687 -43.71 -16.44 -6.48
CA LEU A 687 -43.94 -17.87 -6.28
C LEU A 687 -44.71 -18.17 -4.98
N LYS A 688 -44.44 -17.41 -3.91
CA LYS A 688 -45.25 -17.50 -2.67
C LYS A 688 -46.71 -17.16 -2.94
N SER A 689 -46.98 -16.04 -3.63
CA SER A 689 -48.35 -15.66 -4.00
C SER A 689 -49.04 -16.70 -4.90
N ALA A 690 -48.29 -17.35 -5.79
CA ALA A 690 -48.81 -18.45 -6.61
C ALA A 690 -49.21 -19.67 -5.78
N ALA A 691 -48.42 -20.04 -4.76
CA ALA A 691 -48.79 -21.11 -3.83
C ALA A 691 -50.07 -20.77 -3.05
N GLU A 692 -50.21 -19.52 -2.59
CA GLU A 692 -51.42 -19.04 -1.91
C GLU A 692 -52.65 -19.05 -2.83
N ALA A 693 -52.49 -18.82 -4.14
CA ALA A 693 -53.59 -18.88 -5.12
C ALA A 693 -54.10 -20.32 -5.33
N VAL A 694 -53.19 -21.30 -5.38
CA VAL A 694 -53.55 -22.73 -5.46
C VAL A 694 -54.32 -23.18 -4.22
N GLU A 695 -53.87 -22.78 -3.02
CA GLU A 695 -54.57 -23.07 -1.77
C GLU A 695 -56.01 -22.54 -1.79
N LYS A 696 -56.23 -21.37 -2.39
CA LYS A 696 -57.56 -20.74 -2.52
C LYS A 696 -58.39 -21.25 -3.70
N ARG A 697 -57.88 -22.21 -4.48
CA ARG A 697 -58.49 -22.70 -5.75
C ARG A 697 -58.78 -21.56 -6.75
N ASP A 698 -57.97 -20.50 -6.74
CA ASP A 698 -58.06 -19.42 -7.73
C ASP A 698 -57.30 -19.82 -9.00
N PHE A 699 -57.92 -20.66 -9.83
CA PHE A 699 -57.29 -21.21 -11.03
C PHE A 699 -57.08 -20.17 -12.15
N ALA A 700 -57.68 -18.98 -12.02
CA ALA A 700 -57.47 -17.87 -12.94
C ALA A 700 -56.13 -17.12 -12.70
N PHE A 701 -55.50 -17.34 -11.55
CA PHE A 701 -54.24 -16.70 -11.20
C PHE A 701 -53.09 -17.19 -12.10
N LYS A 702 -52.40 -16.25 -12.77
CA LYS A 702 -51.22 -16.56 -13.58
C LYS A 702 -50.01 -15.81 -13.05
N LEU A 703 -48.90 -16.52 -12.93
CA LEU A 703 -47.59 -15.91 -12.68
C LEU A 703 -47.16 -15.08 -13.89
N PRO A 704 -46.59 -13.88 -13.68
CA PRO A 704 -45.97 -13.11 -14.75
C PRO A 704 -44.71 -13.81 -15.26
N ASP A 705 -44.16 -13.34 -16.39
CA ASP A 705 -42.90 -13.87 -16.91
C ASP A 705 -41.76 -13.56 -15.92
N LEU A 706 -41.28 -14.63 -15.25
CA LEU A 706 -40.18 -14.58 -14.29
C LEU A 706 -38.79 -14.62 -14.97
N GLY A 707 -38.74 -14.66 -16.30
CA GLY A 707 -37.51 -14.62 -17.07
C GLY A 707 -37.18 -15.95 -17.78
N HIS A 708 -35.93 -16.08 -18.19
CA HIS A 708 -35.42 -17.22 -18.96
C HIS A 708 -34.57 -18.20 -18.12
N ASP A 709 -34.51 -17.96 -16.81
CA ASP A 709 -33.79 -18.76 -15.83
C ASP A 709 -34.69 -19.84 -15.20
N GLU A 710 -34.20 -20.46 -14.13
CA GLU A 710 -34.93 -21.49 -13.39
C GLU A 710 -36.23 -20.97 -12.76
N PHE A 711 -36.29 -19.70 -12.34
CA PHE A 711 -37.52 -19.09 -11.83
C PHE A 711 -38.55 -18.91 -12.94
N GLY A 712 -38.09 -18.48 -14.11
CA GLY A 712 -38.88 -18.47 -15.35
C GLY A 712 -39.48 -19.82 -15.70
N GLU A 713 -38.66 -20.88 -15.64
CA GLU A 713 -39.11 -22.25 -15.92
C GLU A 713 -40.19 -22.70 -14.91
N MET A 714 -39.96 -22.47 -13.62
CA MET A 714 -40.94 -22.78 -12.57
C MET A 714 -42.26 -22.03 -12.78
N GLY A 715 -42.22 -20.75 -13.17
CA GLY A 715 -43.40 -19.97 -13.49
C GLY A 715 -44.19 -20.53 -14.68
N ARG A 716 -43.50 -20.98 -15.74
CA ARG A 716 -44.13 -21.63 -16.90
C ARG A 716 -44.76 -22.98 -16.56
N ILE A 717 -44.09 -23.79 -15.74
CA ILE A 717 -44.63 -25.08 -15.28
C ILE A 717 -45.89 -24.84 -14.44
N PHE A 718 -45.84 -23.91 -13.49
CA PHE A 718 -46.99 -23.55 -12.66
C PHE A 718 -48.20 -23.11 -13.50
N ASN A 719 -48.00 -22.17 -14.44
CA ASN A 719 -49.08 -21.66 -15.29
C ASN A 719 -49.70 -22.75 -16.19
N ARG A 720 -48.95 -23.79 -16.54
CA ARG A 720 -49.48 -24.95 -17.26
C ARG A 720 -50.34 -25.83 -16.35
N SER A 721 -49.82 -26.18 -15.18
CA SER A 721 -50.53 -27.02 -14.22
C SER A 721 -51.84 -26.38 -13.75
N ILE A 722 -51.89 -25.06 -13.57
CA ILE A 722 -53.12 -24.39 -13.13
C ILE A 722 -54.21 -24.38 -14.23
N ALA A 723 -53.81 -24.28 -15.50
CA ALA A 723 -54.74 -24.38 -16.63
C ALA A 723 -55.33 -25.79 -16.78
N GLU A 724 -54.54 -26.84 -16.55
CA GLU A 724 -55.03 -28.23 -16.54
C GLU A 724 -56.06 -28.46 -15.42
N LEU A 725 -55.86 -27.86 -14.24
CA LEU A 725 -56.83 -27.91 -13.14
C LEU A 725 -58.13 -27.13 -13.47
N GLU A 726 -58.02 -25.99 -14.16
CA GLU A 726 -59.17 -25.24 -14.65
C GLU A 726 -60.02 -26.07 -15.63
N GLU A 727 -59.39 -26.78 -16.57
CA GLU A 727 -60.07 -27.66 -17.53
C GLU A 727 -60.85 -28.81 -16.84
N LEU A 728 -60.26 -29.44 -15.81
CA LEU A 728 -60.95 -30.46 -15.02
C LEU A 728 -62.19 -29.91 -14.30
N SER A 729 -62.09 -28.69 -13.74
CA SER A 729 -63.22 -28.03 -13.09
C SER A 729 -64.37 -27.73 -14.07
N LEU A 730 -64.05 -27.34 -15.30
CA LEU A 730 -65.04 -27.12 -16.37
C LEU A 730 -65.72 -28.42 -16.81
N ALA A 731 -64.95 -29.51 -16.92
CA ALA A 731 -65.50 -30.83 -17.24
C ALA A 731 -66.53 -31.30 -16.20
N SER A 732 -66.28 -31.04 -14.91
CA SER A 732 -67.22 -31.32 -13.82
C SER A 732 -68.58 -30.64 -14.02
N ILE A 733 -68.57 -29.36 -14.40
CA ILE A 733 -69.78 -28.57 -14.67
C ILE A 733 -70.57 -29.13 -15.87
N VAL A 734 -69.88 -29.62 -16.90
CA VAL A 734 -70.53 -30.24 -18.06
C VAL A 734 -71.17 -31.58 -17.65
N GLN A 735 -70.46 -32.40 -16.88
CA GLN A 735 -70.96 -33.69 -16.39
C GLN A 735 -72.24 -33.51 -15.55
N SER A 736 -72.27 -32.54 -14.64
CA SER A 736 -73.44 -32.31 -13.79
C SER A 736 -74.70 -31.93 -14.57
N ARG A 737 -74.56 -31.35 -15.77
CA ARG A 737 -75.68 -31.01 -16.67
C ARG A 737 -76.24 -32.21 -17.45
N LEU A 738 -75.56 -33.35 -17.47
CA LEU A 738 -76.06 -34.58 -18.10
C LEU A 738 -77.08 -35.33 -17.24
N MET A 739 -77.14 -35.00 -15.94
CA MET A 739 -78.08 -35.56 -14.97
C MET A 739 -79.45 -34.87 -15.03
N PRO A 740 -80.54 -35.54 -14.61
CA PRO A 740 -81.88 -34.96 -14.65
C PRO A 740 -81.97 -33.67 -13.81
N ALA A 741 -82.40 -32.57 -14.44
CA ALA A 741 -82.53 -31.25 -13.80
C ALA A 741 -83.98 -30.87 -13.46
N HIS A 742 -84.95 -31.72 -13.83
CA HIS A 742 -86.38 -31.42 -13.77
C HIS A 742 -87.18 -32.56 -13.14
N THR A 743 -88.26 -32.22 -12.46
CA THR A 743 -89.28 -33.19 -12.03
C THR A 743 -90.01 -33.75 -13.25
N ILE A 744 -90.28 -35.06 -13.24
CA ILE A 744 -91.07 -35.72 -14.29
C ILE A 744 -92.54 -35.83 -13.88
N ASP A 745 -93.43 -36.02 -14.84
CA ASP A 745 -94.76 -36.54 -14.55
C ASP A 745 -94.67 -38.06 -14.35
N SER A 746 -94.68 -38.46 -13.08
CA SER A 746 -94.68 -39.86 -12.62
C SER A 746 -96.02 -40.29 -12.03
N GLY A 747 -97.10 -39.53 -12.30
CA GLY A 747 -98.46 -39.81 -11.82
C GLY A 747 -98.55 -39.91 -10.30
N ARG A 748 -98.86 -41.10 -9.77
CA ARG A 748 -98.96 -41.32 -8.33
C ARG A 748 -97.62 -41.49 -7.63
N PHE A 749 -96.51 -41.58 -8.35
CA PHE A 749 -95.18 -41.67 -7.74
C PHE A 749 -94.60 -40.29 -7.47
N ALA A 750 -94.08 -40.06 -6.26
CA ALA A 750 -93.14 -38.98 -5.98
C ALA A 750 -91.72 -39.51 -6.19
N VAL A 751 -90.93 -38.89 -7.07
CA VAL A 751 -89.57 -39.33 -7.42
C VAL A 751 -88.58 -38.22 -7.11
N PHE A 752 -87.52 -38.55 -6.39
CA PHE A 752 -86.38 -37.65 -6.16
C PHE A 752 -85.09 -38.44 -6.19
N GLY A 753 -84.09 -37.96 -6.92
CA GLY A 753 -82.78 -38.58 -6.95
C GLY A 753 -81.67 -37.56 -7.08
N ARG A 754 -80.50 -37.87 -6.49
CA ARG A 754 -79.32 -37.03 -6.53
C ARG A 754 -78.06 -37.85 -6.36
N SER A 755 -77.03 -37.44 -7.09
CA SER A 755 -75.66 -37.98 -7.02
C SER A 755 -74.71 -36.94 -6.44
N VAL A 756 -73.77 -37.38 -5.61
CA VAL A 756 -72.70 -36.58 -5.00
C VAL A 756 -71.37 -37.26 -5.32
N PRO A 757 -70.54 -36.70 -6.22
CA PRO A 757 -69.28 -37.31 -6.61
C PRO A 757 -68.20 -37.14 -5.53
N MET A 758 -67.30 -38.11 -5.41
CA MET A 758 -66.14 -38.08 -4.51
C MET A 758 -64.97 -37.23 -5.05
N ALA A 759 -64.82 -37.18 -6.37
CA ALA A 759 -63.77 -36.44 -7.07
C ALA A 759 -64.35 -35.34 -7.97
N ASP A 760 -63.50 -34.61 -8.71
CA ASP A 760 -63.95 -33.60 -9.67
C ASP A 760 -64.90 -34.17 -10.75
N LEU A 761 -64.79 -35.47 -11.07
CA LEU A 761 -65.65 -36.19 -12.01
C LEU A 761 -66.04 -37.57 -11.47
N GLY A 762 -67.35 -37.88 -11.49
CA GLY A 762 -67.91 -39.14 -10.98
C GLY A 762 -68.12 -40.24 -12.04
N GLY A 763 -68.29 -41.49 -11.62
CA GLY A 763 -68.69 -42.64 -12.45
C GLY A 763 -70.19 -42.92 -12.45
N ASP A 764 -70.91 -42.41 -11.45
CA ASP A 764 -72.34 -42.65 -11.27
C ASP A 764 -73.23 -42.01 -12.34
N TYR A 765 -74.22 -42.79 -12.78
CA TYR A 765 -75.27 -42.39 -13.69
C TYR A 765 -76.64 -42.67 -13.07
N TYR A 766 -77.46 -41.64 -12.88
CA TYR A 766 -78.88 -41.83 -12.62
C TYR A 766 -79.73 -41.00 -13.56
N ASP A 767 -80.93 -41.49 -13.81
CA ASP A 767 -81.93 -40.77 -14.61
C ASP A 767 -83.33 -41.24 -14.29
N TYR A 768 -84.30 -40.40 -14.56
CA TYR A 768 -85.71 -40.77 -14.58
C TYR A 768 -86.43 -39.88 -15.59
N PHE A 769 -87.31 -40.47 -16.39
CA PHE A 769 -88.01 -39.79 -17.48
C PHE A 769 -89.34 -40.46 -17.80
N SER A 770 -90.32 -39.70 -18.27
CA SER A 770 -91.60 -40.25 -18.76
C SER A 770 -91.38 -40.95 -20.11
N ILE A 771 -91.90 -42.17 -20.26
CA ILE A 771 -91.83 -42.94 -21.51
C ILE A 771 -93.01 -42.53 -22.41
N ASP A 772 -94.20 -42.50 -21.83
CA ASP A 772 -95.45 -42.11 -22.45
C ASP A 772 -96.41 -41.56 -21.37
N ASP A 773 -97.69 -41.36 -21.72
CA ASP A 773 -98.70 -40.82 -20.81
C ASP A 773 -98.93 -41.70 -19.56
N ASN A 774 -98.69 -43.01 -19.67
CA ASN A 774 -99.00 -43.98 -18.62
C ASN A 774 -97.76 -44.55 -17.93
N ARG A 775 -96.57 -44.46 -18.53
CA ARG A 775 -95.37 -45.12 -18.02
C ARG A 775 -94.19 -44.17 -17.86
N PHE A 776 -93.32 -44.48 -16.91
CA PHE A 776 -92.06 -43.77 -16.70
C PHE A 776 -90.94 -44.74 -16.37
N ALA A 777 -89.70 -44.32 -16.64
CA ALA A 777 -88.50 -45.07 -16.36
C ALA A 777 -87.70 -44.46 -15.21
N VAL A 778 -86.98 -45.32 -14.49
CA VAL A 778 -85.94 -44.93 -13.53
C VAL A 778 -84.74 -45.83 -13.76
N LEU A 779 -83.55 -45.26 -13.76
CA LEU A 779 -82.32 -46.01 -13.90
C LEU A 779 -81.24 -45.51 -12.95
N LEU A 780 -80.36 -46.44 -12.60
CA LEU A 780 -79.17 -46.18 -11.81
C LEU A 780 -78.06 -47.09 -12.29
N GLY A 781 -76.87 -46.56 -12.50
CA GLY A 781 -75.70 -47.37 -12.73
C GLY A 781 -74.43 -46.68 -12.30
N ASP A 782 -73.40 -47.47 -12.01
CA ASP A 782 -72.10 -47.01 -11.56
C ASP A 782 -71.00 -47.64 -12.43
N VAL A 783 -70.05 -46.81 -12.88
CA VAL A 783 -68.90 -47.25 -13.67
C VAL A 783 -67.72 -47.50 -12.74
N ALA A 784 -67.18 -48.72 -12.76
CA ALA A 784 -66.10 -49.11 -11.87
C ALA A 784 -64.88 -48.15 -11.90
N GLY A 785 -64.58 -47.58 -10.74
CA GLY A 785 -63.50 -46.62 -10.46
C GLY A 785 -63.82 -45.20 -10.93
N HIS A 786 -63.23 -44.17 -10.32
CA HIS A 786 -63.60 -42.76 -10.48
C HIS A 786 -62.81 -41.98 -11.57
N GLY A 787 -63.14 -40.69 -11.74
CA GLY A 787 -62.39 -39.72 -12.56
C GLY A 787 -62.78 -39.67 -14.05
N VAL A 788 -61.94 -39.03 -14.87
CA VAL A 788 -62.24 -38.71 -16.29
C VAL A 788 -62.68 -39.96 -17.08
N GLY A 789 -61.98 -41.08 -16.96
CA GLY A 789 -62.30 -42.29 -17.70
C GLY A 789 -63.66 -42.91 -17.35
N ALA A 790 -64.14 -42.73 -16.12
CA ALA A 790 -65.44 -43.23 -15.67
C ALA A 790 -66.58 -42.32 -16.13
N SER A 791 -66.39 -40.99 -15.96
CA SER A 791 -67.34 -39.97 -16.41
C SER A 791 -67.65 -40.05 -17.92
N LEU A 792 -66.67 -40.41 -18.74
CA LEU A 792 -66.88 -40.61 -20.18
C LEU A 792 -67.76 -41.82 -20.48
N ILE A 793 -67.60 -42.94 -19.76
CA ILE A 793 -68.45 -44.12 -19.92
C ILE A 793 -69.87 -43.84 -19.45
N MET A 794 -70.03 -43.09 -18.35
CA MET A 794 -71.33 -42.59 -17.92
C MET A 794 -72.00 -41.76 -19.02
N ALA A 795 -71.30 -40.78 -19.59
CA ALA A 795 -71.85 -39.92 -20.64
C ALA A 795 -72.25 -40.73 -21.89
N MET A 796 -71.47 -41.77 -22.22
CA MET A 796 -71.83 -42.73 -23.27
C MET A 796 -73.09 -43.52 -22.94
N ALA A 797 -73.26 -43.99 -21.69
CA ALA A 797 -74.46 -44.69 -21.25
C ALA A 797 -75.70 -43.80 -21.32
N LYS A 798 -75.62 -42.54 -20.86
CA LYS A 798 -76.68 -41.52 -21.02
C LYS A 798 -77.05 -41.33 -22.48
N THR A 799 -76.06 -41.17 -23.36
CA THR A 799 -76.29 -41.01 -24.79
C THR A 799 -76.99 -42.23 -25.39
N ALA A 800 -76.61 -43.44 -24.98
CA ALA A 800 -77.26 -44.66 -25.44
C ALA A 800 -78.73 -44.75 -25.02
N ILE A 801 -79.05 -44.36 -23.78
CA ILE A 801 -80.43 -44.28 -23.29
C ILE A 801 -81.24 -43.29 -24.14
N ILE A 802 -80.70 -42.11 -24.43
CA ILE A 802 -81.37 -41.10 -25.27
C ILE A 802 -81.64 -41.63 -26.68
N CYS A 803 -80.74 -42.44 -27.24
CA CYS A 803 -80.84 -42.98 -28.59
C CYS A 803 -81.69 -44.25 -28.72
N CYS A 804 -82.08 -44.90 -27.62
CA CYS A 804 -82.83 -46.16 -27.62
C CYS A 804 -84.29 -45.97 -27.13
N GLN A 805 -84.95 -44.89 -27.57
CA GLN A 805 -86.30 -44.51 -27.13
C GLN A 805 -87.33 -45.60 -27.41
N GLU A 806 -87.19 -46.30 -28.53
CA GLU A 806 -88.09 -47.37 -28.94
C GLU A 806 -88.08 -48.59 -27.99
N PHE A 807 -87.10 -48.68 -27.08
CA PHE A 807 -86.96 -49.77 -26.12
C PHE A 807 -87.14 -49.32 -24.66
N HIS A 808 -87.55 -48.07 -24.41
CA HIS A 808 -87.64 -47.53 -23.04
C HIS A 808 -88.64 -48.29 -22.16
N ASP A 809 -89.64 -48.95 -22.74
CA ASP A 809 -90.59 -49.81 -22.03
C ASP A 809 -90.13 -51.27 -21.88
N GLN A 810 -88.93 -51.60 -22.38
CA GLN A 810 -88.32 -52.92 -22.39
C GLN A 810 -86.96 -52.90 -21.66
N PRO A 811 -86.95 -52.90 -20.31
CA PRO A 811 -85.72 -52.87 -19.50
C PRO A 811 -84.66 -53.87 -19.96
N LEU A 812 -85.05 -55.10 -20.28
CA LEU A 812 -84.12 -56.13 -20.74
C LEU A 812 -83.39 -55.77 -22.06
N GLN A 813 -84.09 -55.11 -23.00
CA GLN A 813 -83.47 -54.69 -24.26
C GLN A 813 -82.48 -53.53 -24.06
N ILE A 814 -82.79 -52.60 -23.14
CA ILE A 814 -81.89 -51.51 -22.76
C ILE A 814 -80.57 -52.07 -22.20
N LEU A 815 -80.64 -53.02 -21.27
CA LEU A 815 -79.43 -53.65 -20.70
C LEU A 815 -78.60 -54.37 -21.78
N ASN A 816 -79.24 -55.08 -22.72
CA ASN A 816 -78.54 -55.73 -23.82
C ASN A 816 -77.83 -54.73 -24.75
N LYS A 817 -78.47 -53.62 -25.08
CA LYS A 817 -77.89 -52.54 -25.91
C LYS A 817 -76.73 -51.86 -25.20
N LEU A 818 -76.88 -51.50 -23.93
CA LEU A 818 -75.82 -50.91 -23.12
C LEU A 818 -74.63 -51.87 -22.94
N HIS A 819 -74.90 -53.15 -22.71
CA HIS A 819 -73.88 -54.18 -22.61
C HIS A 819 -73.03 -54.28 -23.89
N GLN A 820 -73.70 -54.27 -25.06
CA GLN A 820 -73.01 -54.27 -26.35
C GLN A 820 -72.16 -53.01 -26.53
N LEU A 821 -72.71 -51.83 -26.24
CA LEU A 821 -72.00 -50.55 -26.32
C LEU A 821 -70.73 -50.56 -25.47
N ILE A 822 -70.85 -50.89 -24.17
CA ILE A 822 -69.71 -50.93 -23.25
C ILE A 822 -68.71 -52.03 -23.67
N CYS A 823 -69.18 -53.16 -24.23
CA CYS A 823 -68.27 -54.16 -24.77
C CYS A 823 -67.42 -53.66 -25.96
N THR A 824 -67.94 -52.71 -26.76
CA THR A 824 -67.18 -52.14 -27.89
C THR A 824 -66.06 -51.19 -27.47
N THR A 825 -66.13 -50.59 -26.28
CA THR A 825 -65.10 -49.66 -25.78
C THR A 825 -63.90 -50.36 -25.13
N ARG A 826 -63.93 -51.70 -25.02
CA ARG A 826 -62.89 -52.48 -24.34
C ARG A 826 -61.58 -52.48 -25.13
N SER A 827 -60.48 -52.10 -24.47
CA SER A 827 -59.12 -52.21 -25.02
C SER A 827 -58.24 -53.15 -24.19
N LYS A 828 -56.99 -53.40 -24.62
CA LYS A 828 -56.01 -54.16 -23.83
C LYS A 828 -55.57 -53.43 -22.56
N THR A 829 -55.64 -52.09 -22.56
CA THR A 829 -55.12 -51.23 -21.49
C THR A 829 -56.21 -50.65 -20.58
N GLN A 830 -57.46 -50.59 -21.04
CA GLN A 830 -58.60 -50.10 -20.25
C GLN A 830 -59.80 -51.03 -20.39
N ARG A 831 -60.28 -51.53 -19.25
CA ARG A 831 -61.50 -52.34 -19.13
C ARG A 831 -62.39 -51.70 -18.07
N LYS A 832 -63.27 -50.80 -18.49
CA LYS A 832 -64.33 -50.28 -17.62
C LYS A 832 -65.55 -51.21 -17.71
N ILE A 833 -66.18 -51.45 -16.58
CA ILE A 833 -67.41 -52.22 -16.41
C ILE A 833 -68.41 -51.29 -15.71
N MET A 834 -69.70 -51.51 -15.92
CA MET A 834 -70.74 -50.67 -15.33
C MET A 834 -71.81 -51.55 -14.68
N THR A 835 -72.13 -51.29 -13.42
CA THR A 835 -73.34 -51.81 -12.80
C THR A 835 -74.53 -51.01 -13.32
N PHE A 836 -75.69 -51.62 -13.56
CA PHE A 836 -76.83 -50.87 -14.10
C PHE A 836 -78.16 -51.50 -13.71
N GLN A 837 -79.14 -50.66 -13.44
CA GLN A 837 -80.49 -51.04 -13.07
C GLN A 837 -81.46 -50.18 -13.87
N TYR A 838 -82.52 -50.81 -14.34
CA TYR A 838 -83.56 -50.12 -15.10
C TYR A 838 -84.94 -50.59 -14.67
N PHE A 839 -85.80 -49.63 -14.35
CA PHE A 839 -87.18 -49.80 -13.95
C PHE A 839 -88.10 -49.11 -14.94
N CYS A 840 -89.21 -49.73 -15.26
CA CYS A 840 -90.31 -49.14 -16.03
C CYS A 840 -91.60 -49.37 -15.25
N PHE A 841 -92.25 -48.31 -14.80
CA PHE A 841 -93.48 -48.37 -13.99
C PHE A 841 -94.66 -47.78 -14.72
N ASP A 842 -95.84 -48.37 -14.52
CA ASP A 842 -97.12 -47.73 -14.80
C ASP A 842 -97.44 -46.71 -13.70
N LYS A 843 -97.72 -45.47 -14.11
CA LYS A 843 -97.96 -44.30 -13.27
C LYS A 843 -99.18 -44.44 -12.35
N THR A 844 -100.13 -45.34 -12.67
CA THR A 844 -101.42 -45.47 -11.98
C THR A 844 -101.57 -46.77 -11.19
N SER A 845 -101.13 -47.90 -11.75
CA SER A 845 -101.32 -49.22 -11.11
C SER A 845 -100.21 -49.58 -10.12
N GLY A 846 -99.03 -48.96 -10.24
CA GLY A 846 -97.83 -49.36 -9.49
C GLY A 846 -97.18 -50.66 -9.96
N THR A 847 -97.66 -51.25 -11.07
CA THR A 847 -97.00 -52.39 -11.73
C THR A 847 -95.78 -51.89 -12.49
N GLY A 848 -94.67 -52.59 -12.39
CA GLY A 848 -93.47 -52.27 -13.17
C GLY A 848 -92.63 -53.48 -13.53
N LYS A 849 -91.64 -53.22 -14.38
CA LYS A 849 -90.62 -54.17 -14.80
C LYS A 849 -89.26 -53.70 -14.31
N TYR A 850 -88.48 -54.62 -13.79
CA TYR A 850 -87.15 -54.39 -13.26
C TYR A 850 -86.14 -55.31 -13.94
N ALA A 851 -85.06 -54.75 -14.45
CA ALA A 851 -83.91 -55.50 -14.90
C ALA A 851 -82.63 -55.00 -14.23
N ASN A 852 -81.77 -55.94 -13.83
CA ASN A 852 -80.51 -55.67 -13.13
C ASN A 852 -79.30 -56.23 -13.89
N ALA A 853 -78.25 -55.43 -13.98
CA ALA A 853 -76.94 -55.75 -14.50
C ALA A 853 -75.88 -55.47 -13.42
N GLY A 854 -75.97 -56.21 -12.30
CA GLY A 854 -74.97 -56.19 -11.23
C GLY A 854 -74.99 -54.95 -10.33
N GLY A 855 -76.05 -54.15 -10.34
CA GLY A 855 -76.26 -53.07 -9.37
C GLY A 855 -76.76 -53.58 -8.02
N CYS A 856 -76.60 -52.76 -6.98
CA CYS A 856 -77.07 -53.04 -5.62
C CYS A 856 -78.58 -53.28 -5.57
N SER A 857 -79.02 -54.34 -4.89
CA SER A 857 -80.45 -54.67 -4.76
C SER A 857 -81.23 -53.46 -4.18
N PRO A 858 -82.23 -52.90 -4.87
CA PRO A 858 -83.03 -51.81 -4.34
C PRO A 858 -83.78 -52.23 -3.07
N MET A 859 -84.05 -51.26 -2.20
CA MET A 859 -84.80 -51.47 -0.96
C MET A 859 -86.27 -51.10 -1.15
N LEU A 860 -87.16 -52.06 -0.89
CA LEU A 860 -88.59 -51.81 -0.74
C LEU A 860 -88.89 -51.52 0.73
N VAL A 861 -89.45 -50.35 1.00
CA VAL A 861 -89.81 -49.86 2.33
C VAL A 861 -91.32 -49.90 2.48
N CYS A 862 -91.77 -50.68 3.47
CA CYS A 862 -93.17 -50.81 3.85
C CYS A 862 -93.38 -50.09 5.19
N PRO A 863 -93.94 -48.87 5.19
CA PRO A 863 -94.11 -48.11 6.43
C PRO A 863 -95.11 -48.76 7.40
N GLU A 864 -96.16 -49.42 6.90
CA GLU A 864 -97.16 -50.09 7.73
C GLU A 864 -96.58 -51.21 8.61
N SER A 865 -95.64 -51.98 8.08
CA SER A 865 -94.93 -53.04 8.79
C SER A 865 -93.59 -52.60 9.37
N ALA A 866 -93.24 -51.31 9.23
CA ALA A 866 -91.94 -50.74 9.60
C ALA A 866 -90.76 -51.62 9.14
N SER A 867 -90.81 -52.11 7.90
CA SER A 867 -89.83 -53.06 7.36
C SER A 867 -89.25 -52.58 6.03
N ALA A 868 -87.93 -52.80 5.86
CA ALA A 868 -87.24 -52.60 4.59
C ALA A 868 -86.64 -53.93 4.11
N SER A 869 -86.90 -54.31 2.85
CA SER A 869 -86.45 -55.57 2.26
C SER A 869 -85.82 -55.36 0.87
N GLU A 870 -84.82 -56.15 0.55
CA GLU A 870 -84.12 -56.09 -0.75
C GLU A 870 -84.94 -56.75 -1.86
N ILE A 871 -85.01 -56.11 -3.03
CA ILE A 871 -85.56 -56.70 -4.25
C ILE A 871 -84.41 -57.39 -5.02
N SER A 872 -84.17 -58.66 -4.72
CA SER A 872 -83.06 -59.41 -5.30
C SER A 872 -83.35 -59.90 -6.73
N LEU A 873 -82.62 -59.36 -7.70
CA LEU A 873 -82.54 -59.87 -9.07
C LEU A 873 -81.06 -59.94 -9.48
N ALA A 874 -80.50 -61.13 -9.60
CA ALA A 874 -79.10 -61.30 -9.94
C ALA A 874 -78.85 -61.08 -11.45
N GLY A 875 -77.78 -60.38 -11.79
CA GLY A 875 -77.33 -60.20 -13.17
C GLY A 875 -75.83 -59.87 -13.24
N PRO A 876 -75.14 -60.23 -14.34
CA PRO A 876 -73.75 -59.84 -14.54
C PRO A 876 -73.63 -58.33 -14.78
N VAL A 877 -72.48 -57.72 -14.46
CA VAL A 877 -72.21 -56.31 -14.80
C VAL A 877 -72.11 -56.08 -16.31
N LEU A 878 -72.49 -54.89 -16.76
CA LEU A 878 -72.33 -54.48 -18.16
C LEU A 878 -70.85 -54.43 -18.52
N GLY A 879 -70.51 -54.92 -19.71
CA GLY A 879 -69.12 -55.00 -20.14
C GLY A 879 -68.26 -56.04 -19.40
N GLY A 880 -68.78 -56.81 -18.44
CA GLY A 880 -68.02 -57.83 -17.71
C GLY A 880 -67.52 -58.97 -18.60
N PHE A 881 -68.44 -59.70 -19.22
CA PHE A 881 -68.14 -60.85 -20.09
C PHE A 881 -68.75 -60.65 -21.49
N LYS A 882 -68.13 -61.17 -22.56
CA LYS A 882 -68.63 -60.97 -23.94
C LYS A 882 -70.00 -61.62 -24.22
N LYS A 883 -70.40 -62.60 -23.41
CA LYS A 883 -71.68 -63.32 -23.53
C LYS A 883 -72.39 -63.29 -22.19
N SER A 884 -72.92 -62.12 -21.82
CA SER A 884 -73.78 -61.97 -20.65
C SER A 884 -75.25 -62.20 -21.01
N GLN A 885 -76.02 -62.77 -20.09
CA GLN A 885 -77.48 -62.84 -20.16
C GLN A 885 -78.04 -62.08 -18.96
N PHE A 886 -79.05 -61.24 -19.21
CA PHE A 886 -79.75 -60.46 -18.18
C PHE A 886 -81.16 -61.01 -18.00
N SER A 887 -81.74 -60.73 -16.84
CA SER A 887 -83.09 -61.17 -16.47
C SER A 887 -83.96 -59.96 -16.13
N GLU A 888 -85.26 -60.12 -16.31
CA GLU A 888 -86.29 -59.13 -15.94
C GLU A 888 -87.23 -59.77 -14.92
N SER A 889 -87.74 -58.97 -13.98
CA SER A 889 -88.73 -59.35 -12.98
C SER A 889 -89.87 -58.33 -12.96
N GLU A 890 -91.10 -58.80 -12.78
CA GLU A 890 -92.25 -57.93 -12.54
C GLU A 890 -92.30 -57.53 -11.07
N LEU A 891 -92.58 -56.26 -10.80
CA LEU A 891 -92.71 -55.68 -9.47
C LEU A 891 -94.07 -55.01 -9.32
N GLN A 892 -94.61 -55.06 -8.12
CA GLN A 892 -95.81 -54.33 -7.74
C GLN A 892 -95.51 -53.51 -6.50
N ILE A 893 -95.64 -52.19 -6.60
CA ILE A 893 -95.55 -51.29 -5.45
C ILE A 893 -96.97 -50.98 -4.97
N GLN A 894 -97.22 -51.18 -3.67
CA GLN A 894 -98.51 -50.89 -3.04
C GLN A 894 -98.56 -49.44 -2.57
N PRO A 895 -99.75 -48.79 -2.57
CA PRO A 895 -99.86 -47.40 -2.14
C PRO A 895 -99.28 -47.21 -0.73
N GLY A 896 -98.49 -46.15 -0.54
CA GLY A 896 -97.71 -45.90 0.68
C GLY A 896 -96.33 -46.57 0.73
N GLN A 897 -95.98 -47.50 -0.15
CA GLN A 897 -94.63 -48.07 -0.18
C GLN A 897 -93.63 -47.16 -0.88
N ALA A 898 -92.35 -47.26 -0.47
CA ALA A 898 -91.25 -46.59 -1.15
C ALA A 898 -90.24 -47.59 -1.72
N LEU A 899 -89.68 -47.28 -2.89
CA LEU A 899 -88.56 -47.98 -3.49
C LEU A 899 -87.34 -47.06 -3.48
N VAL A 900 -86.22 -47.55 -2.93
CA VAL A 900 -84.98 -46.80 -2.84
C VAL A 900 -83.87 -47.50 -3.62
N LEU A 901 -83.34 -46.83 -4.62
CA LEU A 901 -82.17 -47.25 -5.39
C LEU A 901 -80.94 -46.51 -4.85
N TYR A 902 -79.83 -47.22 -4.78
CA TYR A 902 -78.59 -46.69 -4.22
C TYR A 902 -77.36 -47.33 -4.86
N THR A 903 -76.22 -46.64 -4.81
CA THR A 903 -74.89 -47.18 -5.15
C THR A 903 -74.18 -47.72 -3.91
N ASP A 904 -73.21 -48.59 -4.10
CA ASP A 904 -72.40 -49.19 -3.03
C ASP A 904 -71.69 -48.13 -2.16
N GLY A 905 -71.45 -46.94 -2.70
CA GLY A 905 -70.98 -45.77 -1.96
C GLY A 905 -71.75 -45.47 -0.67
N ILE A 906 -73.05 -45.84 -0.53
CA ILE A 906 -73.74 -45.72 0.77
C ILE A 906 -73.44 -46.87 1.73
N ILE A 907 -73.29 -48.10 1.24
CA ILE A 907 -73.13 -49.29 2.09
C ILE A 907 -71.69 -49.41 2.58
N GLU A 908 -70.73 -49.14 1.68
CA GLU A 908 -69.29 -49.28 1.91
C GLU A 908 -68.66 -48.04 2.58
N SER A 909 -69.44 -46.96 2.76
CA SER A 909 -68.95 -45.73 3.41
C SER A 909 -68.55 -45.94 4.87
N LYS A 910 -67.36 -45.43 5.22
CA LYS A 910 -66.73 -45.64 6.53
C LYS A 910 -66.80 -44.42 7.42
N ASN A 911 -67.08 -44.64 8.71
CA ASN A 911 -66.88 -43.61 9.73
C ASN A 911 -65.37 -43.44 10.05
N PRO A 912 -64.95 -42.42 10.82
CA PRO A 912 -63.56 -42.26 11.23
C PRO A 912 -62.97 -43.41 12.05
N ALA A 913 -63.80 -44.29 12.62
CA ALA A 913 -63.37 -45.51 13.31
C ALA A 913 -63.12 -46.69 12.35
N GLY A 914 -63.47 -46.55 11.06
CA GLY A 914 -63.31 -47.54 10.01
C GLY A 914 -64.50 -48.50 9.84
N ASP A 915 -65.60 -48.31 10.56
CA ASP A 915 -66.81 -49.14 10.43
C ASP A 915 -67.60 -48.74 9.17
N GLU A 916 -68.11 -49.72 8.44
CA GLU A 916 -69.02 -49.51 7.30
C GLU A 916 -70.47 -49.31 7.76
N ILE A 917 -71.29 -48.61 6.98
CA ILE A 917 -72.73 -48.48 7.24
C ILE A 917 -73.36 -49.88 7.21
N GLY A 918 -73.15 -50.64 6.13
CA GLY A 918 -73.70 -51.98 5.96
C GLY A 918 -75.22 -52.00 5.73
N TYR A 919 -75.71 -53.14 5.20
CA TYR A 919 -77.11 -53.31 4.80
C TYR A 919 -78.11 -53.15 5.95
N GLU A 920 -77.83 -53.73 7.12
CA GLU A 920 -78.76 -53.72 8.24
C GLU A 920 -78.96 -52.33 8.85
N ARG A 921 -77.89 -51.53 8.94
CA ARG A 921 -78.00 -50.15 9.41
C ARG A 921 -78.71 -49.28 8.38
N PHE A 922 -78.42 -49.47 7.10
CA PHE A 922 -79.11 -48.73 6.04
C PHE A 922 -80.61 -49.02 6.04
N LYS A 923 -81.04 -50.29 6.22
CA LYS A 923 -82.45 -50.65 6.40
C LYS A 923 -83.10 -49.90 7.58
N GLN A 924 -82.39 -49.78 8.71
CA GLN A 924 -82.87 -49.00 9.86
C GLN A 924 -83.01 -47.51 9.54
N TRP A 925 -82.05 -46.92 8.82
CA TRP A 925 -82.14 -45.52 8.38
C TRP A 925 -83.34 -45.29 7.47
N LEU A 926 -83.58 -46.20 6.53
CA LEU A 926 -84.74 -46.14 5.65
C LEU A 926 -86.05 -46.14 6.45
N ILE A 927 -86.20 -47.01 7.44
CA ILE A 927 -87.42 -47.09 8.25
C ILE A 927 -87.59 -45.84 9.12
N ASN A 928 -86.51 -45.40 9.80
CA ASN A 928 -86.57 -44.31 10.78
C ASN A 928 -86.81 -42.93 10.16
N HIS A 929 -86.41 -42.75 8.88
CA HIS A 929 -86.48 -41.47 8.19
C HIS A 929 -87.55 -41.44 7.08
N TYR A 930 -88.43 -42.45 7.02
CA TYR A 930 -89.48 -42.54 6.00
C TYR A 930 -90.33 -41.26 5.93
N SER A 931 -90.59 -40.79 4.70
CA SER A 931 -91.47 -39.66 4.41
C SER A 931 -92.26 -39.93 3.13
N ASN A 932 -93.51 -39.45 3.08
CA ASN A 932 -94.35 -39.52 1.88
C ASN A 932 -93.85 -38.61 0.75
N ASP A 933 -93.05 -37.59 1.09
CA ASP A 933 -92.36 -36.73 0.14
C ASP A 933 -90.94 -37.26 -0.12
N ALA A 934 -90.66 -37.63 -1.37
CA ALA A 934 -89.39 -38.26 -1.78
C ALA A 934 -88.17 -37.35 -1.56
N ALA A 935 -88.32 -36.03 -1.73
CA ALA A 935 -87.23 -35.08 -1.51
C ALA A 935 -86.89 -34.94 -0.02
N THR A 936 -87.91 -34.80 0.83
CA THR A 936 -87.76 -34.78 2.29
C THR A 936 -87.15 -36.08 2.79
N TYR A 937 -87.57 -37.23 2.24
CA TYR A 937 -87.00 -38.53 2.58
C TYR A 937 -85.51 -38.61 2.20
N TYR A 938 -85.14 -38.13 1.00
CA TYR A 938 -83.74 -38.08 0.57
C TYR A 938 -82.89 -37.23 1.51
N HIS A 939 -83.34 -36.01 1.83
CA HIS A 939 -82.58 -35.10 2.67
C HIS A 939 -82.37 -35.66 4.08
N ALA A 940 -83.37 -36.33 4.66
CA ALA A 940 -83.24 -36.98 5.95
C ALA A 940 -82.18 -38.10 5.95
N LEU A 941 -82.12 -38.91 4.88
CA LEU A 941 -81.10 -39.95 4.72
C LEU A 941 -79.71 -39.37 4.45
N TYR A 942 -79.62 -38.32 3.64
CA TYR A 942 -78.36 -37.66 3.32
C TYR A 942 -77.76 -36.94 4.53
N ASP A 943 -78.57 -36.31 5.38
CA ASP A 943 -78.10 -35.70 6.62
C ASP A 943 -77.57 -36.75 7.61
N GLU A 944 -78.20 -37.92 7.69
CA GLU A 944 -77.72 -39.05 8.50
C GLU A 944 -76.39 -39.61 7.96
N TYR A 945 -76.25 -39.69 6.63
CA TYR A 945 -74.99 -40.01 5.97
C TYR A 945 -73.86 -39.02 6.31
N LEU A 946 -74.12 -37.71 6.27
CA LEU A 946 -73.12 -36.70 6.64
C LEU A 946 -72.70 -36.80 8.12
N ARG A 947 -73.64 -37.12 9.01
CA ARG A 947 -73.32 -37.39 10.43
C ARG A 947 -72.42 -38.62 10.59
N TRP A 948 -72.62 -39.65 9.79
CA TRP A 948 -71.80 -40.86 9.80
C TRP A 948 -70.34 -40.60 9.41
N LEU A 949 -70.10 -39.74 8.40
CA LEU A 949 -68.76 -39.36 7.97
C LEU A 949 -68.01 -38.50 9.00
N ALA A 950 -68.73 -37.75 9.85
CA ALA A 950 -68.17 -36.89 10.91
C ALA A 950 -67.05 -35.93 10.42
N GLY A 951 -67.16 -35.43 9.19
CA GLY A 951 -66.18 -34.54 8.57
C GLY A 951 -65.02 -35.23 7.85
N GLY A 952 -65.03 -36.56 7.74
CA GLY A 952 -64.14 -37.31 6.86
C GLY A 952 -64.55 -37.24 5.38
N ASP A 953 -63.61 -37.55 4.48
CA ASP A 953 -63.85 -37.58 3.04
C ASP A 953 -64.66 -38.82 2.65
N ALA A 954 -65.64 -38.66 1.74
CA ALA A 954 -66.35 -39.77 1.11
C ALA A 954 -65.35 -40.68 0.38
N GLN A 955 -65.59 -41.99 0.36
CA GLN A 955 -64.66 -42.97 -0.23
C GLN A 955 -65.09 -43.48 -1.62
N ASP A 956 -66.32 -43.17 -2.02
CA ASP A 956 -66.83 -43.41 -3.37
C ASP A 956 -67.96 -42.41 -3.70
N ASP A 957 -68.44 -42.43 -4.95
CA ASP A 957 -69.59 -41.65 -5.39
C ASP A 957 -70.88 -42.14 -4.68
N LEU A 958 -71.69 -41.19 -4.22
CA LEU A 958 -72.96 -41.47 -3.55
C LEU A 958 -74.13 -41.09 -4.44
N THR A 959 -74.92 -42.06 -4.87
CA THR A 959 -76.18 -41.80 -5.57
C THR A 959 -77.36 -42.48 -4.89
N LEU A 960 -78.42 -41.72 -4.66
CA LEU A 960 -79.69 -42.22 -4.12
C LEU A 960 -80.86 -41.74 -4.98
N ILE A 961 -81.80 -42.64 -5.24
CA ILE A 961 -83.09 -42.33 -5.88
C ILE A 961 -84.20 -42.92 -5.03
N ILE A 962 -85.19 -42.11 -4.69
CA ILE A 962 -86.34 -42.46 -3.86
C ILE A 962 -87.59 -42.31 -4.68
N LEU A 963 -88.41 -43.36 -4.68
CA LEU A 963 -89.74 -43.40 -5.25
C LEU A 963 -90.74 -43.70 -4.16
N VAL A 964 -91.72 -42.83 -3.94
CA VAL A 964 -92.82 -43.10 -3.01
C VAL A 964 -94.11 -43.20 -3.81
N TYR A 965 -94.82 -44.32 -3.71
CA TYR A 965 -96.10 -44.47 -4.38
C TYR A 965 -97.21 -43.91 -3.49
N SER A 966 -97.88 -42.85 -3.95
CA SER A 966 -98.84 -42.09 -3.14
C SER A 966 -100.06 -42.95 -2.78
N PRO A 967 -100.55 -42.89 -1.52
CA PRO A 967 -101.71 -43.62 -1.04
C PRO A 967 -103.00 -43.36 -1.83
#